data_AF-A0A5J4YCP7-F1
#
_entry.id   AF-A0A5J4YCP7-F1
#
_cell.length_a   1.000
_cell.length_b   1.000
_cell.length_c   1.000
_cell.angle_alpha   90.00
_cell.angle_beta   90.00
_cell.angle_gamma   90.00
#
_symmetry.space_group_name_H-M   'P 1'
#
loop_
_entity.id
_entity.type
_entity.pdbx_description
1 polymer ?
#
loop_
_entity_poly.entity_id
_entity_poly.type
_entity_poly.pdbx_seq_one_letter_code
_entity_poly.pdbx_strand_id
1 'polypeptide(L)'
;MGSVPRLITATEIAVEVERLKQLISAQVHIGNDDSQYSDAEGLAGSDLQKATQLYGDLEPRTEQTLHYATEDIYHGDTLGNLRHGHGRLSCAAGDVYTGRWRYGKRDGTGHAVFDRHNSTEDGEQPKPVCYDGQWKDDKTHGEGTCTFEDGAVYTGEWNQDQRSGWGRHTFSNKDWYEGEWEADTMEGQGRLTLTDKSYYECSWHLGKPQKGKWYSADGRTEYDGQFKGMLWHGFGTVHQTGVRKYTAMNATGQWEEGLAHGHGQCVTADGAAYNGQWEVGVRCGQGKVSRGDGFQYSGQWLDDQPHGQGMCRLTDGSKYVGGWQAGKRHGQGRCIHASGDQYEGQWEEDVRHGQGGCIYASGDKYKGTRKWKDDKRHGQGTCLFADGTRFRGEWEEDAWLQSAAEPALTRVSGPGLTKALAGQTASFVVQAYDELKNKRLSGGDSFTAHLVGPAGVITHASLEDKEDGTYLVTYCCTAAGMHDLHITIGGEERVAESPYPVKVLPVQPIPGKCTVIGPGRIHSTTGELAEFFIEGRDQFGNRCDSHLETQLPVMVELSCKPFTCAVSVTPTDDGRYSCTYTPDRPGFYRLEVTSQGKHVSGSPFSVKISESNDTAAGKGKEHKLQQSNAVEDVCRPLIDQVKAWEGIAAAEYAVDGSMDGWDDDKKQSQSSEDKYLQAHPDVPVVDNLEDIWLVSKLQEERKAKQKHQERAQQLQQYKQALGLARSNETLVSSKNK
;
A
#
# COMPACT_ATOMS: atom_id res chain seq x y z
N MET A 1 -53.26 89.44 -19.07
CA MET A 1 -54.34 90.24 -18.45
C MET A 1 -54.80 89.46 -17.22
N GLY A 2 -54.72 90.09 -16.04
CA GLY A 2 -54.78 89.40 -14.75
C GLY A 2 -56.17 88.87 -14.38
N SER A 3 -56.19 87.69 -13.76
CA SER A 3 -57.25 87.28 -12.84
C SER A 3 -56.72 87.43 -11.42
N VAL A 4 -57.21 88.46 -10.73
CA VAL A 4 -56.95 88.68 -9.30
C VAL A 4 -57.48 87.47 -8.52
N PRO A 5 -56.70 86.81 -7.65
CA PRO A 5 -57.22 85.83 -6.71
C PRO A 5 -58.16 86.55 -5.74
N ARG A 6 -59.39 86.06 -5.63
CA ARG A 6 -60.40 86.60 -4.71
C ARG A 6 -59.86 86.46 -3.28
N LEU A 7 -59.56 87.57 -2.60
CA LEU A 7 -59.32 87.56 -1.16
C LEU A 7 -60.63 87.13 -0.49
N ILE A 8 -60.62 85.95 0.13
CA ILE A 8 -61.67 85.51 1.04
C ILE A 8 -61.58 86.44 2.25
N THR A 9 -62.68 87.09 2.60
CA THR A 9 -62.71 88.08 3.69
C THR A 9 -62.74 87.36 5.05
N ALA A 10 -62.18 87.97 6.10
CA ALA A 10 -62.14 87.40 7.45
C ALA A 10 -63.54 86.97 7.98
N THR A 11 -64.59 87.62 7.50
CA THR A 11 -65.99 87.29 7.74
C THR A 11 -66.44 85.96 7.14
N GLU A 12 -65.96 85.60 5.95
CA GLU A 12 -66.33 84.34 5.28
C GLU A 12 -65.68 83.13 5.95
N ILE A 13 -64.48 83.32 6.54
CA ILE A 13 -63.78 82.28 7.32
C ILE A 13 -64.46 82.09 8.69
N ALA A 14 -64.84 83.18 9.36
CA ALA A 14 -65.54 83.11 10.65
C ALA A 14 -66.90 82.38 10.56
N VAL A 15 -67.61 82.53 9.44
CA VAL A 15 -68.89 81.84 9.19
C VAL A 15 -68.68 80.33 8.99
N GLU A 16 -67.64 79.93 8.27
CA GLU A 16 -67.37 78.50 8.03
C GLU A 16 -66.82 77.79 9.28
N VAL A 17 -66.10 78.51 10.15
CA VAL A 17 -65.66 78.01 11.47
C VAL A 17 -66.84 77.80 12.41
N GLU A 18 -67.81 78.73 12.44
CA GLU A 18 -68.99 78.56 13.30
C GLU A 18 -69.90 77.43 12.79
N ARG A 19 -69.94 77.22 11.47
CA ARG A 19 -70.59 76.07 10.83
C ARG A 19 -69.92 74.74 11.21
N LEU A 20 -68.59 74.69 11.28
CA LEU A 20 -67.83 73.50 11.71
C LEU A 20 -67.96 73.22 13.22
N LYS A 21 -68.00 74.26 14.06
CA LYS A 21 -68.30 74.10 15.50
C LYS A 21 -69.70 73.54 15.75
N GLN A 22 -70.69 73.95 14.95
CA GLN A 22 -72.05 73.40 15.04
C GLN A 22 -72.10 71.92 14.62
N LEU A 23 -71.36 71.53 13.58
CA LEU A 23 -71.24 70.13 13.14
C LEU A 23 -70.54 69.24 14.19
N ILE A 24 -69.50 69.75 14.87
CA ILE A 24 -68.82 69.02 15.95
C ILE A 24 -69.72 68.89 17.20
N SER A 25 -70.50 69.91 17.53
CA SER A 25 -71.46 69.81 18.65
C SER A 25 -72.59 68.81 18.39
N ALA A 26 -72.92 68.56 17.12
CA ALA A 26 -73.95 67.60 16.72
C ALA A 26 -73.46 66.14 16.75
N GLN A 27 -72.14 65.90 16.68
CA GLN A 27 -71.56 64.55 16.74
C GLN A 27 -71.34 64.04 18.19
N VAL A 28 -71.35 64.93 19.19
CA VAL A 28 -71.15 64.60 20.62
C VAL A 28 -72.44 64.11 21.31
N HIS A 29 -73.54 63.94 20.57
CA HIS A 29 -74.83 63.46 21.12
C HIS A 29 -75.29 62.09 20.62
N ILE A 30 -74.39 61.26 20.08
CA ILE A 30 -74.71 59.87 19.75
C ILE A 30 -73.66 58.92 20.34
N GLY A 31 -74.01 58.35 21.50
CA GLY A 31 -73.84 56.92 21.82
C GLY A 31 -72.44 56.41 22.18
N ASN A 32 -72.27 56.10 23.47
CA ASN A 32 -71.50 54.93 23.92
C ASN A 32 -71.98 53.68 23.15
N ASP A 33 -71.06 52.95 22.50
CA ASP A 33 -70.99 51.49 22.56
C ASP A 33 -69.71 50.99 21.86
N ASP A 34 -69.01 50.09 22.55
CA ASP A 34 -67.84 49.36 22.07
C ASP A 34 -68.22 48.41 20.93
N SER A 35 -67.57 48.57 19.78
CA SER A 35 -66.98 47.51 18.93
C SER A 35 -66.99 47.91 17.45
N GLN A 36 -65.83 47.68 16.80
CA GLN A 36 -65.56 47.83 15.36
C GLN A 36 -65.38 49.25 14.81
N TYR A 37 -64.14 49.75 14.78
CA TYR A 37 -63.68 50.70 13.74
C TYR A 37 -62.15 50.62 13.60
N SER A 38 -61.68 49.79 12.68
CA SER A 38 -60.46 50.08 11.92
C SER A 38 -60.92 50.77 10.63
N ASP A 39 -60.23 51.84 10.21
CA ASP A 39 -60.40 52.55 8.94
C ASP A 39 -61.43 53.71 8.90
N ALA A 40 -61.45 54.60 9.92
CA ALA A 40 -62.14 55.89 9.82
C ALA A 40 -61.49 57.08 10.55
N GLU A 41 -60.22 57.01 10.97
CA GLU A 41 -59.52 58.15 11.62
C GLU A 41 -58.74 59.06 10.63
N GLY A 42 -58.65 58.69 9.35
CA GLY A 42 -57.75 59.36 8.40
C GLY A 42 -58.24 60.69 7.82
N LEU A 43 -59.53 61.01 7.87
CA LEU A 43 -60.09 62.15 7.09
C LEU A 43 -60.61 63.32 7.94
N ALA A 44 -61.09 63.10 9.17
CA ALA A 44 -61.61 64.20 10.02
C ALA A 44 -60.52 64.94 10.81
N GLY A 45 -59.42 64.27 11.18
CA GLY A 45 -58.28 64.89 11.87
C GLY A 45 -57.50 65.88 10.98
N SER A 46 -57.47 65.63 9.67
CA SER A 46 -56.69 66.43 8.71
C SER A 46 -57.27 67.83 8.48
N ASP A 47 -58.60 67.98 8.55
CA ASP A 47 -59.27 69.27 8.32
C ASP A 47 -59.33 70.13 9.60
N LEU A 48 -59.37 69.50 10.79
CA LEU A 48 -59.24 70.20 12.08
C LEU A 48 -57.80 70.67 12.33
N GLN A 49 -56.80 69.86 11.96
CA GLN A 49 -55.39 70.29 11.93
C GLN A 49 -55.18 71.46 10.97
N LYS A 50 -55.72 71.41 9.74
CA LYS A 50 -55.65 72.53 8.79
C LYS A 50 -56.34 73.78 9.31
N ALA A 51 -57.51 73.67 9.95
CA ALA A 51 -58.23 74.82 10.51
C ALA A 51 -57.51 75.46 11.71
N THR A 52 -56.86 74.65 12.56
CA THR A 52 -56.03 75.13 13.68
C THR A 52 -54.72 75.73 13.19
N GLN A 53 -54.17 75.19 12.09
CA GLN A 53 -52.97 75.68 11.43
C GLN A 53 -53.20 77.04 10.74
N LEU A 54 -54.37 77.24 10.12
CA LEU A 54 -54.79 78.51 9.52
C LEU A 54 -55.16 79.60 10.54
N TYR A 55 -55.66 79.25 11.73
CA TYR A 55 -55.95 80.22 12.80
C TYR A 55 -54.72 80.58 13.64
N GLY A 56 -53.78 79.65 13.81
CA GLY A 56 -52.55 79.86 14.57
C GLY A 56 -51.54 80.84 13.95
N ASP A 57 -51.67 81.16 12.67
CA ASP A 57 -50.80 82.14 12.02
C ASP A 57 -51.28 83.60 12.19
N LEU A 58 -52.42 83.83 12.87
CA LEU A 58 -53.02 85.15 13.08
C LEU A 58 -52.83 85.74 14.50
N GLU A 59 -52.44 84.94 15.50
CA GLU A 59 -52.07 85.44 16.83
C GLU A 59 -50.58 85.79 16.91
N PRO A 60 -50.20 86.93 17.52
CA PRO A 60 -48.80 87.33 17.61
C PRO A 60 -48.03 86.32 18.46
N ARG A 61 -46.91 85.81 17.92
CA ARG A 61 -45.96 85.03 18.71
C ARG A 61 -45.41 85.92 19.81
N THR A 62 -45.57 85.47 21.05
CA THR A 62 -45.06 86.19 22.22
C THR A 62 -44.19 85.27 23.05
N GLU A 63 -43.03 85.77 23.46
CA GLU A 63 -42.17 85.07 24.39
C GLU A 63 -42.75 85.22 25.80
N GLN A 64 -43.05 84.09 26.44
CA GLN A 64 -43.69 84.04 27.75
C GLN A 64 -43.11 82.93 28.62
N THR A 65 -43.32 83.05 29.94
CA THR A 65 -43.11 81.96 30.89
C THR A 65 -44.45 81.39 31.33
N LEU A 66 -44.70 80.12 31.03
CA LEU A 66 -45.90 79.39 31.44
C LEU A 66 -45.57 78.51 32.64
N HIS A 67 -46.34 78.66 33.73
CA HIS A 67 -46.28 77.81 34.91
C HIS A 67 -47.48 76.86 34.90
N TYR A 68 -47.23 75.56 34.93
CA TYR A 68 -48.27 74.54 34.94
C TYR A 68 -48.58 74.08 36.36
N ALA A 69 -49.79 73.55 36.57
CA ALA A 69 -50.20 72.97 37.86
C ALA A 69 -49.37 71.73 38.26
N THR A 70 -48.71 71.09 37.28
CA THR A 70 -47.76 69.99 37.45
C THR A 70 -46.39 70.45 37.97
N GLU A 71 -46.23 71.74 38.30
CA GLU A 71 -44.96 72.40 38.64
C GLU A 71 -43.96 72.50 37.47
N ASP A 72 -44.37 72.13 36.25
CA ASP A 72 -43.56 72.31 35.05
C ASP A 72 -43.48 73.80 34.68
N ILE A 73 -42.31 74.21 34.16
CA ILE A 73 -42.03 75.59 33.75
C ILE A 73 -41.61 75.59 32.29
N TYR A 74 -42.36 76.31 31.45
CA TYR A 74 -41.97 76.57 30.06
C TYR A 74 -41.54 78.02 29.89
N HIS A 75 -40.43 78.26 29.21
CA HIS A 75 -39.97 79.58 28.80
C HIS A 75 -39.71 79.59 27.30
N GLY A 76 -40.43 80.41 26.54
CA GLY A 76 -40.19 80.57 25.11
C GLY A 76 -41.39 81.12 24.36
N ASP A 77 -41.36 80.93 23.04
CA ASP A 77 -42.43 81.35 22.15
C ASP A 77 -43.74 80.63 22.48
N THR A 78 -44.85 81.37 22.42
CA THR A 78 -46.19 80.83 22.62
C THR A 78 -47.12 81.31 21.52
N LEU A 79 -48.11 80.47 21.24
CA LEU A 79 -49.26 80.80 20.42
C LEU A 79 -50.51 80.65 21.29
N GLY A 80 -51.06 81.77 21.75
CA GLY A 80 -52.03 81.79 22.83
C GLY A 80 -51.42 81.22 24.12
N ASN A 81 -52.08 80.21 24.71
CA ASN A 81 -51.58 79.48 25.88
C ASN A 81 -50.85 78.16 25.51
N LEU A 82 -50.57 77.91 24.23
CA LEU A 82 -49.89 76.70 23.78
C LEU A 82 -48.41 76.97 23.50
N ARG A 83 -47.56 76.02 23.89
CA ARG A 83 -46.13 76.01 23.53
C ARG A 83 -45.99 75.94 22.00
N HIS A 84 -45.31 76.91 21.39
CA HIS A 84 -45.18 76.97 19.93
C HIS A 84 -43.96 77.82 19.54
N GLY A 85 -43.13 77.40 18.58
CA GLY A 85 -41.90 78.13 18.25
C GLY A 85 -40.72 77.57 19.05
N HIS A 86 -39.75 78.39 19.44
CA HIS A 86 -38.60 77.90 20.20
C HIS A 86 -38.79 78.12 21.71
N GLY A 87 -38.48 77.12 22.54
CA GLY A 87 -38.56 77.29 23.98
C GLY A 87 -38.01 76.13 24.78
N ARG A 88 -37.86 76.37 26.08
CA ARG A 88 -37.34 75.45 27.08
C ARG A 88 -38.42 75.05 28.08
N LEU A 89 -38.74 73.77 28.13
CA LEU A 89 -39.55 73.15 29.18
C LEU A 89 -38.63 72.55 30.23
N SER A 90 -38.88 72.83 31.50
CA SER A 90 -38.31 72.11 32.65
C SER A 90 -39.45 71.47 33.41
N CYS A 91 -39.48 70.14 33.43
CA CYS A 91 -40.49 69.38 34.12
C CYS A 91 -40.15 69.27 35.61
N ALA A 92 -41.16 69.17 36.47
CA ALA A 92 -40.97 68.96 37.91
C ALA A 92 -40.24 67.66 38.22
N ALA A 93 -40.39 66.64 37.35
CA ALA A 93 -39.70 65.37 37.42
C ALA A 93 -38.20 65.43 37.07
N GLY A 94 -37.67 66.61 36.70
CA GLY A 94 -36.26 66.83 36.37
C GLY A 94 -35.93 66.83 34.88
N ASP A 95 -36.82 66.31 34.02
CA ASP A 95 -36.65 66.32 32.57
C ASP A 95 -36.61 67.75 32.00
N VAL A 96 -35.72 67.99 31.03
CA VAL A 96 -35.58 69.29 30.37
C VAL A 96 -35.63 69.08 28.86
N TYR A 97 -36.46 69.86 28.17
CA TYR A 97 -36.43 69.96 26.71
C TYR A 97 -36.19 71.39 26.28
N THR A 98 -35.25 71.61 25.36
CA THR A 98 -35.01 72.90 24.71
C THR A 98 -35.06 72.72 23.20
N GLY A 99 -36.02 73.34 22.52
CA GLY A 99 -36.14 73.14 21.08
C GLY A 99 -37.41 73.71 20.48
N ARG A 100 -37.78 73.18 19.31
CA ARG A 100 -38.97 73.60 18.57
C ARG A 100 -40.24 72.90 19.06
N TRP A 101 -41.30 73.68 19.14
CA TRP A 101 -42.63 73.28 19.56
C TRP A 101 -43.63 73.62 18.47
N ARG A 102 -44.62 72.75 18.26
CA ARG A 102 -45.77 73.01 17.41
C ARG A 102 -47.03 72.54 18.11
N TYR A 103 -47.95 73.48 18.36
CA TYR A 103 -49.26 73.24 18.98
C TYR A 103 -49.19 72.41 20.28
N GLY A 104 -48.26 72.76 21.16
CA GLY A 104 -48.09 72.10 22.46
C GLY A 104 -47.18 70.88 22.47
N LYS A 105 -46.79 70.34 21.30
CA LYS A 105 -45.92 69.16 21.17
C LYS A 105 -44.51 69.51 20.71
N ARG A 106 -43.53 68.68 21.03
CA ARG A 106 -42.17 68.75 20.48
C ARG A 106 -42.23 68.39 18.99
N ASP A 107 -41.81 69.32 18.14
CA ASP A 107 -41.87 69.20 16.68
C ASP A 107 -40.79 70.08 16.04
N GLY A 108 -39.88 69.45 15.29
CA GLY A 108 -38.65 70.07 14.78
C GLY A 108 -37.42 69.70 15.60
N THR A 109 -36.35 70.50 15.51
CA THR A 109 -35.08 70.20 16.18
C THR A 109 -35.11 70.60 17.66
N GLY A 110 -34.57 69.75 18.54
CA GLY A 110 -34.45 70.05 19.96
C GLY A 110 -33.58 69.07 20.74
N HIS A 111 -33.20 69.51 21.93
CA HIS A 111 -32.35 68.84 22.89
C HIS A 111 -33.15 68.48 24.15
N ALA A 112 -33.29 67.19 24.43
CA ALA A 112 -33.92 66.65 25.63
C ALA A 112 -32.87 66.05 26.56
N VAL A 113 -32.96 66.35 27.85
CA VAL A 113 -32.23 65.69 28.94
C VAL A 113 -33.27 65.07 29.86
N PHE A 114 -33.13 63.78 30.13
CA PHE A 114 -34.04 63.01 30.97
C PHE A 114 -33.38 62.76 32.33
N ASP A 115 -34.09 63.01 33.42
CA ASP A 115 -33.56 62.84 34.77
C ASP A 115 -33.73 61.41 35.28
N ARG A 116 -32.80 60.98 36.14
CA ARG A 116 -32.57 59.58 36.56
C ARG A 116 -33.62 59.03 37.52
N HIS A 117 -34.59 59.83 37.94
CA HIS A 117 -35.44 59.51 39.08
C HIS A 117 -36.81 58.89 38.75
N ASN A 118 -37.12 58.64 37.47
CA ASN A 118 -38.37 57.97 37.09
C ASN A 118 -38.17 56.56 36.48
N SER A 119 -38.91 55.63 37.08
CA SER A 119 -39.20 54.24 36.72
C SER A 119 -38.23 53.13 37.19
N THR A 120 -38.57 52.52 38.31
CA THR A 120 -38.28 51.11 38.58
C THR A 120 -39.23 50.27 37.73
N GLU A 121 -38.85 49.94 36.49
CA GLU A 121 -39.45 48.83 35.77
C GLU A 121 -38.31 47.89 35.35
N ASP A 122 -38.37 46.69 35.90
CA ASP A 122 -37.40 45.63 35.74
C ASP A 122 -37.37 45.17 34.28
N GLY A 123 -36.22 45.40 33.65
CA GLY A 123 -35.69 44.56 32.58
C GLY A 123 -36.40 44.65 31.24
N GLU A 124 -36.03 45.62 30.41
CA GLU A 124 -35.62 45.43 29.01
C GLU A 124 -35.31 46.79 28.37
N GLN A 125 -34.06 46.97 27.94
CA GLN A 125 -33.44 48.15 27.27
C GLN A 125 -32.93 49.31 28.16
N PRO A 126 -31.72 49.84 27.87
CA PRO A 126 -31.15 50.98 28.58
C PRO A 126 -31.93 52.25 28.23
N LYS A 127 -32.21 53.07 29.24
CA LYS A 127 -33.04 54.27 29.06
C LYS A 127 -32.26 55.42 28.44
N PRO A 128 -32.92 56.28 27.64
CA PRO A 128 -32.30 57.48 27.11
C PRO A 128 -32.07 58.50 28.24
N VAL A 129 -30.85 59.03 28.33
CA VAL A 129 -30.47 60.12 29.25
C VAL A 129 -30.50 61.46 28.53
N CYS A 130 -30.17 61.46 27.23
CA CYS A 130 -30.11 62.67 26.43
C CYS A 130 -30.48 62.33 24.99
N TYR A 131 -31.29 63.17 24.34
CA TYR A 131 -31.56 63.11 22.91
C TYR A 131 -31.41 64.49 22.29
N ASP A 132 -30.57 64.60 21.27
CA ASP A 132 -30.39 65.81 20.47
C ASP A 132 -30.75 65.49 19.01
N GLY A 133 -31.83 66.05 18.50
CA GLY A 133 -32.27 65.70 17.16
C GLY A 133 -33.63 66.23 16.78
N GLN A 134 -34.20 65.61 15.75
CA GLN A 134 -35.51 65.96 15.23
C GLN A 134 -36.64 65.27 16.02
N TRP A 135 -37.76 65.97 16.16
CA TRP A 135 -38.94 65.54 16.89
C TRP A 135 -40.16 65.70 16.00
N LYS A 136 -41.13 64.81 16.15
CA LYS A 136 -42.43 64.91 15.50
C LYS A 136 -43.50 64.36 16.42
N ASP A 137 -44.48 65.20 16.76
CA ASP A 137 -45.59 64.82 17.64
C ASP A 137 -45.13 64.18 18.96
N ASP A 138 -44.16 64.82 19.64
CA ASP A 138 -43.55 64.34 20.89
C ASP A 138 -42.70 63.07 20.79
N LYS A 139 -42.55 62.48 19.60
CA LYS A 139 -41.68 61.32 19.36
C LYS A 139 -40.37 61.72 18.69
N THR A 140 -39.30 60.97 18.95
CA THR A 140 -38.06 61.14 18.18
C THR A 140 -38.29 60.71 16.73
N HIS A 141 -37.74 61.48 15.80
CA HIS A 141 -37.96 61.30 14.36
C HIS A 141 -36.80 61.88 13.57
N GLY A 142 -36.58 61.45 12.33
CA GLY A 142 -35.51 62.01 11.48
C GLY A 142 -34.11 61.80 12.08
N GLU A 143 -33.17 62.70 11.82
CA GLU A 143 -31.80 62.55 12.32
C GLU A 143 -31.67 63.02 13.78
N GLY A 144 -30.94 62.25 14.60
CA GLY A 144 -30.63 62.61 15.98
C GLY A 144 -29.62 61.70 16.66
N THR A 145 -29.08 62.20 17.78
CA THR A 145 -28.16 61.50 18.67
C THR A 145 -28.81 61.26 20.02
N CYS A 146 -28.86 60.01 20.45
CA CYS A 146 -29.30 59.60 21.79
C CYS A 146 -28.13 59.03 22.59
N THR A 147 -27.99 59.46 23.84
CA THR A 147 -27.09 58.85 24.83
C THR A 147 -27.93 58.11 25.86
N PHE A 148 -27.56 56.86 26.13
CA PHE A 148 -28.26 55.97 27.06
C PHE A 148 -27.56 55.91 28.42
N GLU A 149 -28.28 55.42 29.43
CA GLU A 149 -27.81 55.34 30.82
C GLU A 149 -26.59 54.44 31.00
N ASP A 150 -26.51 53.36 30.23
CA ASP A 150 -25.38 52.43 30.23
C ASP A 150 -24.13 53.00 29.53
N GLY A 151 -24.22 54.23 29.02
CA GLY A 151 -23.17 54.90 28.27
C GLY A 151 -23.11 54.52 26.79
N ALA A 152 -24.09 53.76 26.28
CA ALA A 152 -24.26 53.56 24.85
C ALA A 152 -24.69 54.88 24.18
N VAL A 153 -24.37 55.03 22.90
CA VAL A 153 -24.72 56.21 22.11
C VAL A 153 -25.19 55.77 20.73
N TYR A 154 -26.35 56.26 20.28
CA TYR A 154 -26.80 56.12 18.91
C TYR A 154 -26.82 57.47 18.21
N THR A 155 -26.32 57.54 16.99
CA THR A 155 -26.46 58.70 16.09
C THR A 155 -26.95 58.21 14.74
N GLY A 156 -28.12 58.67 14.30
CA GLY A 156 -28.68 58.23 13.03
C GLY A 156 -30.14 58.64 12.87
N GLU A 157 -30.81 57.95 11.96
CA GLU A 157 -32.23 58.12 11.71
C GLU A 157 -33.10 57.48 12.82
N TRP A 158 -34.22 58.12 13.11
CA TRP A 158 -35.23 57.75 14.10
C TRP A 158 -36.61 57.79 13.46
N ASN A 159 -37.47 56.87 13.86
CA ASN A 159 -38.86 56.87 13.45
C ASN A 159 -39.75 56.41 14.60
N GLN A 160 -40.53 57.34 15.15
CA GLN A 160 -41.48 57.06 16.24
C GLN A 160 -40.81 56.40 17.46
N ASP A 161 -39.77 57.05 17.98
CA ASP A 161 -39.00 56.58 19.15
C ASP A 161 -38.10 55.35 18.92
N GLN A 162 -38.12 54.77 17.72
CA GLN A 162 -37.29 53.62 17.35
C GLN A 162 -36.16 54.03 16.41
N ARG A 163 -35.00 53.37 16.52
CA ARG A 163 -33.92 53.49 15.54
C ARG A 163 -34.37 52.90 14.21
N SER A 164 -34.14 53.64 13.14
CA SER A 164 -34.52 53.26 11.77
C SER A 164 -33.50 53.80 10.78
N GLY A 165 -33.50 53.31 9.53
CA GLY A 165 -32.67 53.88 8.47
C GLY A 165 -31.17 53.72 8.75
N TRP A 166 -30.34 54.64 8.28
CA TRP A 166 -28.89 54.55 8.52
C TRP A 166 -28.49 55.17 9.86
N GLY A 167 -27.65 54.47 10.63
CA GLY A 167 -27.20 54.96 11.93
C GLY A 167 -26.02 54.21 12.53
N ARG A 168 -25.33 54.89 13.43
CA ARG A 168 -24.22 54.36 14.22
C ARG A 168 -24.59 54.22 15.67
N HIS A 169 -24.48 53.00 16.21
CA HIS A 169 -24.63 52.71 17.63
C HIS A 169 -23.29 52.28 18.23
N THR A 170 -22.82 52.99 19.25
CA THR A 170 -21.73 52.55 20.11
C THR A 170 -22.33 51.94 21.36
N PHE A 171 -22.13 50.65 21.56
CA PHE A 171 -22.63 49.90 22.71
C PHE A 171 -21.85 50.26 23.98
N SER A 172 -22.41 49.93 25.15
CA SER A 172 -21.77 50.18 26.45
C SER A 172 -20.43 49.44 26.62
N ASN A 173 -20.29 48.27 25.98
CA ASN A 173 -19.04 47.51 25.95
C ASN A 173 -17.96 48.09 25.01
N LYS A 174 -18.24 49.20 24.31
CA LYS A 174 -17.37 49.88 23.31
C LYS A 174 -17.30 49.23 21.93
N ASP A 175 -18.03 48.15 21.70
CA ASP A 175 -18.32 47.71 20.33
C ASP A 175 -19.16 48.79 19.65
N TRP A 176 -19.11 48.88 18.33
CA TRP A 176 -20.00 49.78 17.60
C TRP A 176 -20.44 49.19 16.28
N TYR A 177 -21.71 49.43 15.96
CA TYR A 177 -22.33 49.09 14.69
C TYR A 177 -22.62 50.37 13.91
N GLU A 178 -22.38 50.37 12.61
CA GLU A 178 -22.80 51.41 11.68
C GLU A 178 -23.44 50.76 10.45
N GLY A 179 -24.69 51.09 10.17
CA GLY A 179 -25.44 50.47 9.09
C GLY A 179 -26.92 50.75 9.16
N GLU A 180 -27.70 49.90 8.52
CA GLU A 180 -29.16 49.98 8.49
C GLU A 180 -29.81 49.46 9.79
N TRP A 181 -30.85 50.16 10.23
CA TRP A 181 -31.66 49.86 11.39
C TRP A 181 -33.13 49.77 11.00
N GLU A 182 -33.85 48.81 11.57
CA GLU A 182 -35.30 48.71 11.46
C GLU A 182 -35.86 48.33 12.83
N ALA A 183 -36.77 49.17 13.36
CA ALA A 183 -37.44 48.95 14.65
C ALA A 183 -36.48 48.52 15.78
N ASP A 184 -35.42 49.31 15.99
CA ASP A 184 -34.37 49.06 17.00
C ASP A 184 -33.49 47.82 16.80
N THR A 185 -33.60 47.16 15.65
CA THR A 185 -32.76 46.01 15.30
C THR A 185 -31.81 46.34 14.15
N MET A 186 -30.60 45.79 14.20
CA MET A 186 -29.64 45.90 13.09
C MET A 186 -30.14 45.03 11.93
N GLU A 187 -30.29 45.64 10.76
CA GLU A 187 -30.89 45.04 9.56
C GLU A 187 -30.06 45.46 8.33
N GLY A 188 -30.35 44.94 7.14
CA GLY A 188 -29.76 45.44 5.89
C GLY A 188 -28.23 45.32 5.84
N GLN A 189 -27.52 46.32 5.31
CA GLN A 189 -26.05 46.33 5.28
C GLN A 189 -25.47 47.08 6.48
N GLY A 190 -24.39 46.56 7.06
CA GLY A 190 -23.71 47.27 8.13
C GLY A 190 -22.38 46.68 8.56
N ARG A 191 -21.64 47.48 9.32
CA ARG A 191 -20.35 47.14 9.91
C ARG A 191 -20.45 47.09 11.43
N LEU A 192 -20.13 45.94 12.03
CA LEU A 192 -19.93 45.80 13.48
C LEU A 192 -18.43 45.73 13.76
N THR A 193 -17.89 46.68 14.52
CA THR A 193 -16.51 46.65 15.01
C THR A 193 -16.52 46.31 16.50
N LEU A 194 -15.81 45.24 16.86
CA LEU A 194 -15.67 44.78 18.22
C LEU A 194 -14.54 45.53 18.94
N THR A 195 -14.56 45.47 20.27
CA THR A 195 -13.59 46.13 21.16
C THR A 195 -12.17 45.60 20.94
N ASP A 196 -12.03 44.34 20.53
CA ASP A 196 -10.74 43.75 20.14
C ASP A 196 -10.18 44.29 18.81
N LYS A 197 -10.94 45.14 18.11
CA LYS A 197 -10.69 45.72 16.78
C LYS A 197 -10.93 44.79 15.60
N SER A 198 -11.38 43.55 15.83
CA SER A 198 -11.95 42.73 14.75
C SER A 198 -13.29 43.32 14.31
N TYR A 199 -13.69 43.10 13.06
CA TYR A 199 -14.93 43.67 12.56
C TYR A 199 -15.60 42.82 11.47
N TYR A 200 -16.92 42.93 11.40
CA TYR A 200 -17.79 42.31 10.40
C TYR A 200 -18.29 43.39 9.46
N GLU A 201 -18.27 43.15 8.15
CA GLU A 201 -18.91 43.96 7.10
C GLU A 201 -19.85 43.05 6.32
N CYS A 202 -21.12 43.02 6.68
CA CYS A 202 -22.03 42.00 6.20
C CYS A 202 -23.48 42.48 6.17
N SER A 203 -24.35 41.64 5.59
CA SER A 203 -25.79 41.81 5.73
C SER A 203 -26.26 41.33 7.10
N TRP A 204 -27.14 42.08 7.74
CA TRP A 204 -27.72 41.82 9.05
C TRP A 204 -29.20 41.49 8.91
N HIS A 205 -29.68 40.57 9.74
CA HIS A 205 -31.10 40.29 9.87
C HIS A 205 -31.41 39.98 11.33
N LEU A 206 -32.38 40.68 11.93
CA LEU A 206 -32.76 40.52 13.34
C LEU A 206 -31.55 40.62 14.30
N GLY A 207 -30.67 41.59 14.06
CA GLY A 207 -29.49 41.81 14.90
C GLY A 207 -28.36 40.78 14.73
N LYS A 208 -28.45 39.88 13.76
CA LYS A 208 -27.44 38.82 13.53
C LYS A 208 -26.83 38.95 12.14
N PRO A 209 -25.50 38.77 12.01
CA PRO A 209 -24.85 38.79 10.71
C PRO A 209 -25.28 37.54 9.91
N GLN A 210 -25.47 37.71 8.62
CA GLN A 210 -25.95 36.67 7.71
C GLN A 210 -24.86 36.25 6.72
N LYS A 211 -24.40 37.19 5.89
CA LYS A 211 -23.39 36.93 4.86
C LYS A 211 -22.57 38.18 4.59
N GLY A 212 -21.25 38.02 4.49
CA GLY A 212 -20.33 39.09 4.15
C GLY A 212 -18.94 38.76 4.67
N LYS A 213 -18.21 39.80 5.06
CA LYS A 213 -16.81 39.71 5.44
C LYS A 213 -16.58 39.86 6.93
N TRP A 214 -15.55 39.19 7.44
CA TRP A 214 -14.99 39.40 8.76
C TRP A 214 -13.49 39.60 8.66
N TYR A 215 -12.96 40.50 9.47
CA TYR A 215 -11.56 40.86 9.51
C TYR A 215 -11.02 40.73 10.94
N SER A 216 -9.86 40.11 11.09
CA SER A 216 -9.16 40.03 12.37
C SER A 216 -8.60 41.38 12.80
N ALA A 217 -8.40 41.57 14.10
CA ALA A 217 -7.87 42.80 14.70
C ALA A 217 -6.49 43.24 14.16
N ASP A 218 -5.67 42.29 13.74
CA ASP A 218 -4.35 42.52 13.15
C ASP A 218 -4.39 42.72 11.62
N GLY A 219 -5.58 42.64 11.01
CA GLY A 219 -5.78 42.72 9.57
C GLY A 219 -5.21 41.54 8.79
N ARG A 220 -4.75 40.48 9.47
CA ARG A 220 -4.10 39.35 8.82
C ARG A 220 -5.07 38.34 8.24
N THR A 221 -6.24 38.18 8.86
CA THR A 221 -7.23 37.17 8.45
C THR A 221 -8.48 37.87 7.94
N GLU A 222 -8.88 37.53 6.72
CA GLU A 222 -10.15 37.92 6.10
C GLU A 222 -10.97 36.65 5.88
N TYR A 223 -12.21 36.64 6.35
CA TYR A 223 -13.20 35.62 6.01
C TYR A 223 -14.30 36.27 5.18
N ASP A 224 -14.67 35.66 4.05
CA ASP A 224 -15.79 36.07 3.21
C ASP A 224 -16.75 34.88 3.06
N GLY A 225 -17.91 34.94 3.71
CA GLY A 225 -18.81 33.81 3.77
C GLY A 225 -20.08 34.06 4.56
N GLN A 226 -20.69 32.97 5.02
CA GLN A 226 -21.92 33.00 5.79
C GLN A 226 -21.62 32.94 7.30
N PHE A 227 -22.56 33.45 8.10
CA PHE A 227 -22.44 33.47 9.55
C PHE A 227 -23.66 32.81 10.18
N LYS A 228 -23.45 32.18 11.33
CA LYS A 228 -24.54 31.70 12.21
C LYS A 228 -24.23 32.15 13.63
N GLY A 229 -25.03 33.09 14.13
CA GLY A 229 -24.62 33.87 15.31
C GLY A 229 -23.42 34.75 14.94
N MET A 230 -22.35 34.74 15.73
CA MET A 230 -21.11 35.47 15.42
C MET A 230 -20.00 34.58 14.83
N LEU A 231 -20.30 33.30 14.57
CA LEU A 231 -19.33 32.30 14.09
C LEU A 231 -19.44 32.09 12.58
N TRP A 232 -18.33 31.72 11.95
CA TRP A 232 -18.30 31.33 10.54
C TRP A 232 -19.11 30.06 10.32
N HIS A 233 -19.92 30.05 9.27
CA HIS A 233 -20.80 28.92 8.98
C HIS A 233 -21.04 28.79 7.47
N GLY A 234 -21.52 27.62 7.04
CA GLY A 234 -21.87 27.39 5.65
C GLY A 234 -20.69 27.60 4.71
N PHE A 235 -20.93 28.13 3.51
CA PHE A 235 -19.85 28.32 2.53
C PHE A 235 -19.11 29.63 2.77
N GLY A 236 -17.77 29.56 2.82
CA GLY A 236 -16.94 30.75 2.96
C GLY A 236 -15.49 30.54 2.54
N THR A 237 -14.80 31.66 2.37
CA THR A 237 -13.38 31.73 1.99
C THR A 237 -12.58 32.46 3.05
N VAL A 238 -11.52 31.84 3.57
CA VAL A 238 -10.55 32.49 4.45
C VAL A 238 -9.30 32.83 3.66
N HIS A 239 -8.82 34.06 3.79
CA HIS A 239 -7.52 34.52 3.32
C HIS A 239 -6.67 34.95 4.52
N GLN A 240 -5.44 34.45 4.63
CA GLN A 240 -4.51 34.86 5.69
C GLN A 240 -3.18 35.41 5.16
N THR A 241 -2.81 36.61 5.61
CA THR A 241 -1.57 37.32 5.26
C THR A 241 -0.55 37.28 6.41
N GLY A 242 0.72 36.94 6.14
CA GLY A 242 1.82 37.08 7.13
C GLY A 242 2.18 35.87 8.03
N VAL A 243 1.84 34.64 7.60
CA VAL A 243 2.39 33.29 7.90
C VAL A 243 2.78 32.89 9.35
N ARG A 244 2.08 31.85 9.85
CA ARG A 244 2.69 30.71 10.57
C ARG A 244 2.46 29.41 9.78
N LYS A 245 3.38 28.45 9.93
CA LYS A 245 3.58 27.20 9.15
C LYS A 245 2.39 26.22 9.06
N TYR A 246 1.23 26.53 9.64
CA TYR A 246 0.06 25.64 9.71
C TYR A 246 -1.26 26.32 9.33
N THR A 247 -1.25 27.57 8.86
CA THR A 247 -2.49 28.22 8.46
C THR A 247 -2.70 28.17 6.96
N ALA A 248 -3.93 27.86 6.55
CA ALA A 248 -4.36 28.00 5.18
C ALA A 248 -4.23 29.47 4.74
N MET A 249 -3.41 29.71 3.71
CA MET A 249 -3.28 30.96 2.99
C MET A 249 -4.61 31.33 2.32
N ASN A 250 -5.22 30.36 1.66
CA ASN A 250 -6.58 30.42 1.11
C ASN A 250 -7.31 29.14 1.49
N ALA A 251 -8.45 29.23 2.17
CA ALA A 251 -9.33 28.09 2.40
C ALA A 251 -10.73 28.38 1.85
N THR A 252 -11.23 27.56 0.94
CA THR A 252 -12.64 27.61 0.48
C THR A 252 -13.34 26.35 0.93
N GLY A 253 -14.55 26.44 1.45
CA GLY A 253 -15.26 25.25 1.87
C GLY A 253 -16.46 25.53 2.75
N GLN A 254 -16.96 24.45 3.35
CA GLN A 254 -18.00 24.53 4.36
C GLN A 254 -17.38 24.77 5.74
N TRP A 255 -18.12 25.49 6.57
CA TRP A 255 -17.72 25.87 7.92
C TRP A 255 -18.85 25.53 8.89
N GLU A 256 -18.47 25.01 10.05
CA GLU A 256 -19.39 24.74 11.15
C GLU A 256 -18.77 25.23 12.45
N GLU A 257 -19.48 26.13 13.14
CA GLU A 257 -19.05 26.73 14.41
C GLU A 257 -17.62 27.32 14.37
N GLY A 258 -17.25 27.96 13.25
CA GLY A 258 -15.92 28.56 13.08
C GLY A 258 -14.82 27.59 12.62
N LEU A 259 -15.12 26.30 12.45
CA LEU A 259 -14.16 25.28 12.03
C LEU A 259 -14.46 24.77 10.61
N ALA A 260 -13.42 24.35 9.89
CA ALA A 260 -13.59 23.74 8.58
C ALA A 260 -14.39 22.44 8.70
N HIS A 261 -15.40 22.29 7.85
CA HIS A 261 -16.29 21.13 7.82
C HIS A 261 -16.63 20.77 6.37
N GLY A 262 -17.14 19.56 6.12
CA GLY A 262 -17.60 19.14 4.80
C GLY A 262 -16.47 19.11 3.78
N HIS A 263 -16.70 19.63 2.57
CA HIS A 263 -15.67 19.68 1.54
C HIS A 263 -15.01 21.06 1.47
N GLY A 264 -13.68 21.06 1.35
CA GLY A 264 -12.92 22.30 1.20
C GLY A 264 -11.54 22.11 0.59
N GLN A 265 -11.02 23.21 0.07
CA GLN A 265 -9.66 23.34 -0.43
C GLN A 265 -8.89 24.27 0.49
N CYS A 266 -7.67 23.90 0.86
CA CYS A 266 -6.76 24.80 1.53
C CYS A 266 -5.39 24.80 0.84
N VAL A 267 -4.78 25.97 0.72
CA VAL A 267 -3.37 26.10 0.33
C VAL A 267 -2.62 26.67 1.52
N THR A 268 -1.61 25.98 2.02
CA THR A 268 -0.75 26.44 3.13
C THR A 268 0.38 27.33 2.62
N ALA A 269 0.99 28.10 3.52
CA ALA A 269 2.03 29.07 3.17
C ALA A 269 3.31 28.49 2.55
N ASP A 270 3.59 27.20 2.79
CA ASP A 270 4.69 26.45 2.15
C ASP A 270 4.33 25.96 0.74
N GLY A 271 3.16 26.32 0.22
CA GLY A 271 2.67 25.93 -1.10
C GLY A 271 2.05 24.54 -1.13
N ALA A 272 1.89 23.86 0.02
CA ALA A 272 1.11 22.63 0.04
C ALA A 272 -0.38 22.93 -0.17
N ALA A 273 -1.03 22.18 -1.03
CA ALA A 273 -2.46 22.28 -1.30
C ALA A 273 -3.15 21.00 -0.87
N TYR A 274 -4.25 21.11 -0.15
CA TYR A 274 -5.16 20.01 0.17
C TYR A 274 -6.55 20.31 -0.40
N ASN A 275 -7.19 19.31 -0.97
CA ASN A 275 -8.56 19.35 -1.46
C ASN A 275 -9.26 18.08 -1.03
N GLY A 276 -10.23 18.17 -0.11
CA GLY A 276 -10.85 16.99 0.45
C GLY A 276 -11.91 17.29 1.48
N GLN A 277 -12.23 16.26 2.26
CA GLN A 277 -13.20 16.33 3.34
C GLN A 277 -12.55 16.77 4.66
N TRP A 278 -13.36 17.43 5.48
CA TRP A 278 -13.04 17.99 6.77
C TRP A 278 -14.18 17.69 7.75
N GLU A 279 -13.82 17.44 9.00
CA GLU A 279 -14.78 17.29 10.09
C GLU A 279 -14.21 18.02 11.30
N VAL A 280 -14.88 19.09 11.74
CA VAL A 280 -14.49 19.86 12.94
C VAL A 280 -13.01 20.30 12.91
N GLY A 281 -12.57 20.80 11.76
CA GLY A 281 -11.22 21.34 11.56
C GLY A 281 -10.13 20.33 11.24
N VAL A 282 -10.40 19.02 11.27
CA VAL A 282 -9.42 17.98 10.90
C VAL A 282 -9.75 17.38 9.54
N ARG A 283 -8.72 17.00 8.77
CA ARG A 283 -8.92 16.30 7.49
C ARG A 283 -9.43 14.89 7.74
N CYS A 284 -10.49 14.52 7.05
CA CYS A 284 -11.12 13.21 7.14
C CYS A 284 -11.57 12.73 5.76
N GLY A 285 -12.09 11.51 5.67
CA GLY A 285 -12.75 11.01 4.47
C GLY A 285 -11.85 11.02 3.24
N GLN A 286 -12.36 11.45 2.08
CA GLN A 286 -11.57 11.48 0.84
C GLN A 286 -10.86 12.83 0.65
N GLY A 287 -9.56 12.80 0.32
CA GLY A 287 -8.80 14.01 0.10
C GLY A 287 -7.50 13.82 -0.69
N LYS A 288 -7.08 14.88 -1.35
CA LYS A 288 -5.83 14.96 -2.11
C LYS A 288 -4.94 16.07 -1.55
N VAL A 289 -3.69 15.74 -1.27
CA VAL A 289 -2.64 16.71 -0.91
C VAL A 289 -1.55 16.72 -1.99
N SER A 290 -1.02 17.89 -2.29
CA SER A 290 0.16 18.10 -3.13
C SER A 290 1.09 19.11 -2.49
N ARG A 291 2.37 18.84 -2.42
CA ARG A 291 3.40 19.74 -1.88
C ARG A 291 4.36 20.17 -2.98
N GLY A 292 5.02 21.31 -2.79
CA GLY A 292 6.01 21.85 -3.75
C GLY A 292 7.26 20.98 -3.92
N ASP A 293 7.54 20.07 -2.98
CA ASP A 293 8.63 19.09 -3.03
C ASP A 293 8.35 17.89 -3.98
N GLY A 294 7.19 17.88 -4.65
CA GLY A 294 6.76 16.80 -5.54
C GLY A 294 5.96 15.70 -4.85
N PHE A 295 5.84 15.72 -3.51
CA PHE A 295 4.99 14.78 -2.79
C PHE A 295 3.52 15.00 -3.13
N GLN A 296 2.82 13.91 -3.42
CA GLN A 296 1.38 13.91 -3.63
C GLN A 296 0.77 12.72 -2.94
N TYR A 297 -0.39 12.89 -2.32
CA TYR A 297 -1.20 11.79 -1.82
C TYR A 297 -2.67 12.02 -2.16
N SER A 298 -3.36 10.97 -2.58
CA SER A 298 -4.78 10.96 -2.91
C SER A 298 -5.39 9.70 -2.34
N GLY A 299 -6.30 9.84 -1.38
CA GLY A 299 -6.91 8.69 -0.73
C GLY A 299 -7.74 9.06 0.48
N GLN A 300 -7.94 8.07 1.34
CA GLN A 300 -8.68 8.23 2.58
C GLN A 300 -7.81 8.92 3.66
N TRP A 301 -8.48 9.66 4.53
CA TRP A 301 -7.91 10.42 5.65
C TRP A 301 -8.71 10.15 6.92
N LEU A 302 -8.03 10.09 8.05
CA LEU A 302 -8.62 10.02 9.38
C LEU A 302 -7.73 10.82 10.32
N ASP A 303 -8.30 11.78 11.05
CA ASP A 303 -7.61 12.62 12.03
C ASP A 303 -6.30 13.22 11.50
N ASP A 304 -6.37 13.90 10.34
CA ASP A 304 -5.22 14.51 9.65
C ASP A 304 -4.14 13.55 9.12
N GLN A 305 -4.38 12.24 9.14
CA GLN A 305 -3.43 11.24 8.68
C GLN A 305 -3.98 10.42 7.49
N PRO A 306 -3.13 10.08 6.51
CA PRO A 306 -3.46 9.06 5.53
C PRO A 306 -3.94 7.77 6.21
N HIS A 307 -5.09 7.27 5.78
CA HIS A 307 -5.73 6.08 6.31
C HIS A 307 -6.42 5.31 5.18
N GLY A 308 -6.80 4.05 5.39
CA GLY A 308 -7.59 3.29 4.43
C GLY A 308 -6.84 3.05 3.12
N GLN A 309 -7.49 3.25 1.96
CA GLN A 309 -6.85 3.08 0.65
C GLN A 309 -6.40 4.42 0.06
N GLY A 310 -5.20 4.45 -0.53
CA GLY A 310 -4.65 5.66 -1.12
C GLY A 310 -3.48 5.44 -2.06
N MET A 311 -3.23 6.43 -2.90
CA MET A 311 -2.10 6.52 -3.81
C MET A 311 -1.19 7.67 -3.38
N CYS A 312 0.11 7.42 -3.27
CA CYS A 312 1.10 8.48 -3.10
C CYS A 312 2.14 8.49 -4.22
N ARG A 313 2.63 9.69 -4.52
CA ARG A 313 3.89 9.94 -5.20
C ARG A 313 4.83 10.56 -4.19
N LEU A 314 5.95 9.90 -3.94
CA LEU A 314 6.98 10.33 -3.02
C LEU A 314 7.89 11.38 -3.69
N THR A 315 8.66 12.10 -2.88
CA THR A 315 9.54 13.18 -3.33
C THR A 315 10.71 12.69 -4.19
N ASP A 316 11.10 11.43 -4.04
CA ASP A 316 12.12 10.75 -4.86
C ASP A 316 11.59 10.33 -6.24
N GLY A 317 10.28 10.47 -6.50
CA GLY A 317 9.61 10.02 -7.71
C GLY A 317 8.97 8.64 -7.61
N SER A 318 9.21 7.90 -6.53
CA SER A 318 8.59 6.61 -6.25
C SER A 318 7.06 6.76 -6.12
N LYS A 319 6.31 5.75 -6.54
CA LYS A 319 4.85 5.72 -6.52
C LYS A 319 4.39 4.55 -5.67
N TYR A 320 3.36 4.74 -4.86
CA TYR A 320 2.75 3.69 -4.06
C TYR A 320 1.23 3.75 -4.17
N VAL A 321 0.58 2.59 -4.28
CA VAL A 321 -0.87 2.43 -4.23
C VAL A 321 -1.17 1.29 -3.27
N GLY A 322 -1.96 1.54 -2.24
CA GLY A 322 -2.30 0.50 -1.28
C GLY A 322 -2.94 1.01 0.00
N GLY A 323 -2.86 0.20 1.04
CA GLY A 323 -3.38 0.51 2.35
C GLY A 323 -2.50 1.46 3.17
N TRP A 324 -3.16 2.23 4.03
CA TRP A 324 -2.58 3.21 4.92
C TRP A 324 -3.19 3.09 6.31
N GLN A 325 -2.35 3.24 7.34
CA GLN A 325 -2.79 3.30 8.72
C GLN A 325 -1.89 4.28 9.47
N ALA A 326 -2.51 5.23 10.19
CA ALA A 326 -1.81 6.26 10.96
C ALA A 326 -0.68 6.97 10.17
N GLY A 327 -0.96 7.30 8.91
CA GLY A 327 -0.02 8.01 8.04
C GLY A 327 1.10 7.16 7.42
N LYS A 328 1.13 5.86 7.67
CA LYS A 328 2.13 4.92 7.16
C LYS A 328 1.52 3.89 6.23
N ARG A 329 2.31 3.34 5.31
CA ARG A 329 1.89 2.23 4.45
C ARG A 329 1.62 0.99 5.31
N HIS A 330 0.45 0.39 5.12
CA HIS A 330 -0.01 -0.74 5.92
C HIS A 330 -0.97 -1.63 5.12
N GLY A 331 -0.94 -2.95 5.32
CA GLY A 331 -1.76 -3.90 4.59
C GLY A 331 -1.27 -4.14 3.16
N GLN A 332 -2.14 -4.45 2.21
CA GLN A 332 -1.73 -4.77 0.83
C GLN A 332 -1.41 -3.50 0.03
N GLY A 333 -0.33 -3.52 -0.75
CA GLY A 333 0.03 -2.41 -1.62
C GLY A 333 1.10 -2.72 -2.65
N ARG A 334 1.14 -1.90 -3.70
CA ARG A 334 2.12 -1.93 -4.79
C ARG A 334 2.94 -0.64 -4.77
N CYS A 335 4.27 -0.78 -4.78
CA CYS A 335 5.24 0.31 -4.86
C CYS A 335 6.06 0.17 -6.15
N ILE A 336 6.23 1.26 -6.89
CA ILE A 336 7.22 1.40 -7.96
C ILE A 336 8.23 2.42 -7.49
N HIS A 337 9.45 1.97 -7.27
CA HIS A 337 10.57 2.81 -6.85
C HIS A 337 11.09 3.64 -8.02
N ALA A 338 11.72 4.77 -7.71
CA ALA A 338 12.38 5.61 -8.71
C ALA A 338 13.48 4.87 -9.50
N SER A 339 14.06 3.81 -8.94
CA SER A 339 14.99 2.91 -9.64
C SER A 339 14.35 2.10 -10.77
N GLY A 340 13.02 1.99 -10.80
CA GLY A 340 12.26 1.08 -11.67
C GLY A 340 11.89 -0.24 -10.99
N ASP A 341 12.44 -0.52 -9.81
CA ASP A 341 12.09 -1.70 -9.03
C ASP A 341 10.63 -1.61 -8.54
N GLN A 342 9.95 -2.74 -8.54
CA GLN A 342 8.55 -2.83 -8.16
C GLN A 342 8.40 -3.84 -7.03
N TYR A 343 7.56 -3.52 -6.07
CA TYR A 343 7.14 -4.41 -5.00
C TYR A 343 5.62 -4.49 -4.96
N GLU A 344 5.07 -5.68 -4.79
CA GLU A 344 3.64 -5.89 -4.54
C GLU A 344 3.46 -6.90 -3.42
N GLY A 345 2.83 -6.49 -2.33
CA GLY A 345 2.66 -7.34 -1.16
C GLY A 345 2.17 -6.60 0.07
N GLN A 346 2.39 -7.22 1.24
CA GLN A 346 1.99 -6.69 2.53
C GLN A 346 3.00 -5.67 3.06
N TRP A 347 2.47 -4.67 3.75
CA TRP A 347 3.19 -3.58 4.39
C TRP A 347 2.76 -3.48 5.85
N GLU A 348 3.68 -3.11 6.72
CA GLU A 348 3.41 -2.81 8.13
C GLU A 348 4.30 -1.64 8.54
N GLU A 349 3.73 -0.54 9.02
CA GLU A 349 4.50 0.60 9.53
C GLU A 349 5.59 1.11 8.56
N ASP A 350 5.26 1.23 7.27
CA ASP A 350 6.16 1.62 6.17
C ASP A 350 7.23 0.58 5.75
N VAL A 351 7.29 -0.60 6.36
CA VAL A 351 8.21 -1.67 5.93
C VAL A 351 7.47 -2.77 5.17
N ARG A 352 8.15 -3.40 4.20
CA ARG A 352 7.64 -4.62 3.54
C ARG A 352 7.56 -5.74 4.57
N HIS A 353 6.41 -6.40 4.62
CA HIS A 353 6.10 -7.46 5.57
C HIS A 353 5.38 -8.62 4.87
N GLY A 354 5.34 -9.80 5.48
CA GLY A 354 4.46 -10.89 5.08
C GLY A 354 4.64 -11.39 3.65
N GLN A 355 3.56 -11.59 2.89
CA GLN A 355 3.65 -12.09 1.51
C GLN A 355 3.85 -10.95 0.51
N GLY A 356 4.79 -11.12 -0.42
CA GLY A 356 5.03 -10.13 -1.48
C GLY A 356 6.02 -10.58 -2.55
N GLY A 357 5.92 -9.97 -3.72
CA GLY A 357 6.81 -10.18 -4.85
C GLY A 357 7.54 -8.90 -5.26
N CYS A 358 8.74 -9.06 -5.83
CA CYS A 358 9.51 -7.99 -6.44
C CYS A 358 9.69 -8.23 -7.94
N ILE A 359 9.69 -7.16 -8.71
CA ILE A 359 10.18 -7.13 -10.09
C ILE A 359 11.28 -6.08 -10.11
N TYR A 360 12.51 -6.49 -10.38
CA TYR A 360 13.65 -5.60 -10.39
C TYR A 360 13.82 -4.95 -11.76
N ALA A 361 14.46 -3.78 -11.79
CA ALA A 361 14.76 -3.07 -13.04
C ALA A 361 15.63 -3.90 -14.01
N SER A 362 16.40 -4.86 -13.50
CA SER A 362 17.15 -5.85 -14.29
C SER A 362 16.25 -6.80 -15.11
N GLY A 363 14.96 -6.88 -14.79
CA GLY A 363 14.04 -7.88 -15.31
C GLY A 363 13.92 -9.13 -14.43
N ASP A 364 14.78 -9.26 -13.41
CA ASP A 364 14.70 -10.34 -12.43
C ASP A 364 13.41 -10.22 -11.62
N LYS A 365 12.82 -11.35 -11.28
CA LYS A 365 11.57 -11.42 -10.52
C LYS A 365 11.77 -12.30 -9.30
N TYR A 366 11.27 -11.84 -8.17
CA TYR A 366 11.22 -12.60 -6.94
C TYR A 366 9.77 -12.77 -6.52
N LYS A 367 9.37 -14.01 -6.21
CA LYS A 367 8.07 -14.30 -5.61
C LYS A 367 8.30 -15.06 -4.31
N GLY A 368 8.25 -14.34 -3.19
CA GLY A 368 8.31 -14.93 -1.86
C GLY A 368 6.93 -15.46 -1.47
N THR A 369 6.79 -16.78 -1.36
CA THR A 369 5.54 -17.40 -0.91
C THR A 369 5.38 -17.30 0.60
N ARG A 370 6.47 -17.08 1.36
CA ARG A 370 6.43 -16.88 2.83
C ARG A 370 7.54 -15.96 3.37
N LYS A 371 7.16 -14.69 3.62
CA LYS A 371 7.72 -13.71 4.59
C LYS A 371 8.81 -12.74 4.11
N TRP A 372 8.41 -11.53 3.73
CA TRP A 372 9.18 -10.33 4.03
C TRP A 372 9.13 -10.07 5.53
N LYS A 373 10.24 -9.63 6.12
CA LYS A 373 10.32 -9.19 7.51
C LYS A 373 11.29 -8.03 7.60
N ASP A 374 10.83 -6.90 8.13
CA ASP A 374 11.66 -5.71 8.35
C ASP A 374 12.42 -5.28 7.08
N ASP A 375 11.70 -5.23 5.94
CA ASP A 375 12.23 -4.93 4.60
C ASP A 375 13.22 -5.95 4.00
N LYS A 376 13.47 -7.08 4.66
CA LYS A 376 14.35 -8.14 4.18
C LYS A 376 13.57 -9.35 3.70
N ARG A 377 14.10 -10.04 2.68
CA ARG A 377 13.57 -11.34 2.25
C ARG A 377 13.86 -12.37 3.32
N HIS A 378 12.84 -13.14 3.67
CA HIS A 378 12.91 -14.22 4.63
C HIS A 378 12.04 -15.41 4.15
N GLY A 379 12.33 -16.61 4.64
CA GLY A 379 11.60 -17.83 4.32
C GLY A 379 11.65 -18.26 2.84
N GLN A 380 10.71 -19.13 2.46
CA GLN A 380 10.70 -19.80 1.16
C GLN A 380 10.32 -18.82 0.02
N GLY A 381 11.09 -18.85 -1.07
CA GLY A 381 10.87 -18.00 -2.23
C GLY A 381 11.37 -18.60 -3.55
N THR A 382 10.89 -18.03 -4.65
CA THR A 382 11.33 -18.38 -6.02
C THR A 382 11.90 -17.14 -6.70
N CYS A 383 13.11 -17.26 -7.24
CA CYS A 383 13.72 -16.28 -8.12
C CYS A 383 13.58 -16.73 -9.57
N LEU A 384 13.17 -15.83 -10.45
CA LEU A 384 13.19 -15.98 -11.89
C LEU A 384 14.10 -14.88 -12.44
N PHE A 385 15.22 -15.28 -12.99
CA PHE A 385 16.20 -14.36 -13.58
C PHE A 385 15.76 -13.94 -14.99
N ALA A 386 16.29 -12.82 -15.47
CA ALA A 386 15.96 -12.28 -16.79
C ALA A 386 16.27 -13.23 -17.95
N ASP A 387 17.24 -14.14 -17.78
CA ASP A 387 17.60 -15.20 -18.73
C ASP A 387 16.60 -16.39 -18.76
N GLY A 388 15.60 -16.38 -17.87
CA GLY A 388 14.61 -17.43 -17.70
C GLY A 388 14.96 -18.47 -16.64
N THR A 389 16.17 -18.42 -16.07
CA THR A 389 16.63 -19.36 -15.04
C THR A 389 15.78 -19.20 -13.78
N ARG A 390 15.37 -20.32 -13.18
CA ARG A 390 14.49 -20.33 -12.00
C ARG A 390 15.13 -21.06 -10.86
N PHE A 391 15.25 -20.41 -9.72
CA PHE A 391 15.77 -21.03 -8.52
C PHE A 391 14.77 -20.93 -7.37
N ARG A 392 14.65 -22.02 -6.61
CA ARG A 392 13.90 -22.07 -5.34
C ARG A 392 14.88 -22.13 -4.18
N GLY A 393 14.48 -21.58 -3.05
CA GLY A 393 15.28 -21.68 -1.83
C GLY A 393 14.65 -20.93 -0.66
N GLU A 394 15.33 -21.01 0.47
CA GLU A 394 15.04 -20.22 1.65
C GLU A 394 15.82 -18.90 1.62
N TRP A 395 15.26 -17.88 2.24
CA TRP A 395 15.91 -16.60 2.47
C TRP A 395 16.02 -16.39 3.97
N GLU A 396 17.15 -15.91 4.43
CA GLU A 396 17.35 -15.47 5.82
C GLU A 396 18.11 -14.14 5.81
N GLU A 397 17.46 -13.06 6.25
CA GLU A 397 18.07 -11.72 6.32
C GLU A 397 18.67 -11.27 4.97
N ASP A 398 17.93 -11.46 3.88
CA ASP A 398 18.38 -11.23 2.49
C ASP A 398 19.54 -12.13 1.99
N ALA A 399 19.97 -13.13 2.76
CA ALA A 399 20.86 -14.18 2.29
C ALA A 399 20.03 -15.31 1.66
N TRP A 400 20.43 -15.74 0.47
CA TRP A 400 19.76 -16.84 -0.23
C TRP A 400 20.40 -18.19 0.13
N LEU A 401 19.58 -19.09 0.65
CA LEU A 401 19.90 -20.49 0.90
C LEU A 401 19.25 -21.32 -0.21
N GLN A 402 20.04 -21.72 -1.21
CA GLN A 402 19.58 -22.51 -2.35
C GLN A 402 19.00 -23.86 -1.88
N SER A 403 18.01 -24.39 -2.60
CA SER A 403 17.47 -25.74 -2.37
C SER A 403 18.58 -26.80 -2.38
N ALA A 404 18.37 -27.90 -1.63
CA ALA A 404 19.28 -29.04 -1.61
C ALA A 404 19.53 -29.61 -3.02
N ALA A 405 20.70 -30.24 -3.21
CA ALA A 405 20.99 -30.94 -4.46
C ALA A 405 20.05 -32.13 -4.62
N GLU A 406 19.52 -32.31 -5.83
CA GLU A 406 18.69 -33.46 -6.20
C GLU A 406 19.61 -34.61 -6.63
N PRO A 407 19.63 -35.76 -5.93
CA PRO A 407 20.54 -36.86 -6.23
C PRO A 407 20.38 -37.39 -7.66
N ALA A 408 19.15 -37.55 -8.15
CA ALA A 408 18.87 -38.11 -9.47
C ALA A 408 19.26 -37.17 -10.63
N LEU A 409 19.39 -35.87 -10.37
CA LEU A 409 19.75 -34.86 -11.38
C LEU A 409 21.23 -34.48 -11.33
N THR A 410 21.89 -34.72 -10.20
CA THR A 410 23.34 -34.56 -10.05
C THR A 410 24.10 -35.35 -11.12
N ARG A 411 25.19 -34.78 -11.65
CA ARG A 411 25.99 -35.39 -12.72
C ARG A 411 27.42 -35.59 -12.27
N VAL A 412 27.99 -36.74 -12.62
CA VAL A 412 29.37 -37.08 -12.28
C VAL A 412 30.16 -37.23 -13.58
N SER A 413 31.34 -36.62 -13.66
CA SER A 413 32.19 -36.70 -14.86
C SER A 413 33.68 -36.67 -14.51
N GLY A 414 34.50 -37.38 -15.27
CA GLY A 414 35.96 -37.37 -15.09
C GLY A 414 36.62 -38.72 -15.37
N PRO A 415 37.96 -38.74 -15.52
CA PRO A 415 38.70 -39.95 -15.87
C PRO A 415 38.59 -41.04 -14.79
N GLY A 416 38.52 -40.64 -13.52
CA GLY A 416 38.40 -41.56 -12.38
C GLY A 416 37.08 -42.31 -12.26
N LEU A 417 36.10 -42.12 -13.17
CA LEU A 417 34.85 -42.89 -13.17
C LEU A 417 34.94 -44.23 -13.89
N THR A 418 35.95 -44.42 -14.74
CA THR A 418 36.02 -45.61 -15.61
C THR A 418 37.30 -46.40 -15.41
N LYS A 419 38.44 -45.69 -15.25
CA LYS A 419 39.76 -46.31 -15.13
C LYS A 419 40.60 -45.60 -14.08
N ALA A 420 41.36 -46.38 -13.33
CA ALA A 420 42.38 -45.88 -12.41
C ALA A 420 43.60 -46.81 -12.43
N LEU A 421 44.74 -46.33 -11.94
CA LEU A 421 45.96 -47.12 -11.76
C LEU A 421 46.20 -47.38 -10.28
N ALA A 422 46.57 -48.60 -9.92
CA ALA A 422 46.80 -48.99 -8.54
C ALA A 422 47.87 -48.09 -7.89
N GLY A 423 47.53 -47.46 -6.77
CA GLY A 423 48.39 -46.54 -6.01
C GLY A 423 48.57 -45.14 -6.60
N GLN A 424 47.92 -44.83 -7.73
CA GLN A 424 47.87 -43.47 -8.25
C GLN A 424 46.54 -42.81 -7.87
N THR A 425 46.58 -41.51 -7.60
CA THR A 425 45.37 -40.74 -7.32
C THR A 425 44.56 -40.58 -8.59
N ALA A 426 43.34 -41.13 -8.59
CA ALA A 426 42.34 -40.87 -9.61
C ALA A 426 41.36 -39.81 -9.11
N SER A 427 40.82 -39.01 -10.03
CA SER A 427 39.89 -37.95 -9.70
C SER A 427 38.73 -37.86 -10.69
N PHE A 428 37.62 -37.35 -10.19
CA PHE A 428 36.44 -36.98 -10.96
C PHE A 428 35.71 -35.82 -10.28
N VAL A 429 34.78 -35.20 -10.99
CA VAL A 429 34.02 -34.04 -10.54
C VAL A 429 32.55 -34.41 -10.46
N VAL A 430 31.91 -34.02 -9.36
CA VAL A 430 30.45 -34.06 -9.19
C VAL A 430 29.92 -32.64 -9.39
N GLN A 431 29.03 -32.44 -10.37
CA GLN A 431 28.26 -31.21 -10.54
C GLN A 431 26.89 -31.42 -9.93
N ALA A 432 26.59 -30.71 -8.85
CA ALA A 432 25.27 -30.74 -8.23
C ALA A 432 24.24 -29.98 -9.08
N TYR A 433 23.04 -30.54 -9.16
CA TYR A 433 21.87 -29.93 -9.80
C TYR A 433 20.72 -29.85 -8.79
N ASP A 434 19.87 -28.85 -8.93
CA ASP A 434 18.63 -28.74 -8.16
C ASP A 434 17.48 -29.56 -8.80
N GLU A 435 16.32 -29.60 -8.12
CA GLU A 435 15.10 -30.25 -8.60
C GLU A 435 14.59 -29.73 -9.96
N LEU A 436 15.01 -28.53 -10.37
CA LEU A 436 14.63 -27.86 -11.62
C LEU A 436 15.67 -28.03 -12.74
N LYS A 437 16.68 -28.90 -12.54
CA LYS A 437 17.79 -29.16 -13.49
C LYS A 437 18.71 -27.97 -13.73
N ASN A 438 18.76 -26.99 -12.82
CA ASN A 438 19.78 -25.96 -12.87
C ASN A 438 21.06 -26.42 -12.17
N LYS A 439 22.21 -25.94 -12.63
CA LYS A 439 23.47 -26.12 -11.90
C LYS A 439 23.39 -25.36 -10.58
N ARG A 440 23.82 -26.00 -9.49
CA ARG A 440 24.03 -25.29 -8.23
C ARG A 440 25.10 -24.21 -8.42
N LEU A 441 24.93 -23.10 -7.71
CA LEU A 441 25.84 -21.95 -7.73
C LEU A 441 26.63 -21.80 -6.43
N SER A 442 26.30 -22.62 -5.43
CA SER A 442 26.94 -22.68 -4.13
C SER A 442 27.22 -24.12 -3.75
N GLY A 443 28.30 -24.35 -3.01
CA GLY A 443 28.59 -25.62 -2.34
C GLY A 443 27.72 -25.86 -1.09
N GLY A 444 28.15 -26.80 -0.24
CA GLY A 444 27.57 -27.11 1.07
C GLY A 444 26.79 -28.44 1.15
N ASP A 445 26.65 -29.19 0.06
CA ASP A 445 26.03 -30.51 0.07
C ASP A 445 26.97 -31.56 0.66
N SER A 446 26.43 -32.44 1.52
CA SER A 446 27.17 -33.51 2.16
C SER A 446 27.28 -34.74 1.24
N PHE A 447 28.13 -34.64 0.21
CA PHE A 447 28.47 -35.78 -0.65
C PHE A 447 29.41 -36.76 0.07
N THR A 448 29.21 -38.06 -0.15
CA THR A 448 30.15 -39.11 0.25
C THR A 448 30.45 -40.03 -0.93
N ALA A 449 31.68 -40.52 -1.02
CA ALA A 449 32.08 -41.44 -2.07
C ALA A 449 33.01 -42.54 -1.52
N HIS A 450 32.74 -43.79 -1.90
CA HIS A 450 33.55 -44.95 -1.54
C HIS A 450 33.54 -46.00 -2.64
N LEU A 451 34.65 -46.73 -2.77
CA LEU A 451 34.81 -47.80 -3.74
C LEU A 451 34.79 -49.14 -3.02
N VAL A 452 34.00 -50.09 -3.54
CA VAL A 452 33.99 -51.47 -3.09
C VAL A 452 34.75 -52.31 -4.10
N GLY A 453 35.93 -52.78 -3.72
CA GLY A 453 36.84 -53.53 -4.57
C GLY A 453 36.69 -55.05 -4.50
N PRO A 454 37.50 -55.79 -5.28
CA PRO A 454 37.60 -57.24 -5.22
C PRO A 454 37.92 -57.70 -3.79
N ALA A 455 37.30 -58.79 -3.34
CA ALA A 455 37.37 -59.29 -1.96
C ALA A 455 36.75 -58.36 -0.88
N GLY A 456 35.93 -57.38 -1.26
CA GLY A 456 35.17 -56.54 -0.33
C GLY A 456 36.00 -55.43 0.32
N VAL A 457 37.18 -55.10 -0.24
CA VAL A 457 38.03 -54.02 0.26
C VAL A 457 37.35 -52.68 -0.03
N ILE A 458 37.07 -51.89 1.01
CA ILE A 458 36.45 -50.56 0.88
C ILE A 458 37.54 -49.49 0.87
N THR A 459 37.55 -48.63 -0.15
CA THR A 459 38.42 -47.46 -0.25
C THR A 459 37.57 -46.20 -0.17
N HIS A 460 37.76 -45.38 0.85
CA HIS A 460 37.07 -44.09 0.97
C HIS A 460 37.73 -43.04 0.08
N ALA A 461 36.91 -42.26 -0.62
CA ALA A 461 37.38 -41.11 -1.38
C ALA A 461 37.44 -39.86 -0.50
N SER A 462 38.37 -38.97 -0.82
CA SER A 462 38.44 -37.61 -0.27
C SER A 462 37.64 -36.67 -1.17
N LEU A 463 36.87 -35.79 -0.56
CA LEU A 463 35.98 -34.86 -1.24
C LEU A 463 36.33 -33.41 -0.88
N GLU A 464 36.45 -32.56 -1.88
CA GLU A 464 36.73 -31.14 -1.75
C GLU A 464 35.61 -30.34 -2.42
N ASP A 465 34.91 -29.51 -1.65
CA ASP A 465 33.90 -28.59 -2.15
C ASP A 465 34.59 -27.35 -2.75
N LYS A 466 34.24 -27.00 -3.98
CA LYS A 466 34.76 -25.82 -4.68
C LYS A 466 33.92 -24.56 -4.47
N GLU A 467 32.89 -24.66 -3.63
CA GLU A 467 31.96 -23.58 -3.27
C GLU A 467 31.12 -23.04 -4.43
N ASP A 468 31.23 -23.61 -5.64
CA ASP A 468 30.51 -23.22 -6.86
C ASP A 468 29.47 -24.26 -7.30
N GLY A 469 29.13 -25.21 -6.41
CA GLY A 469 28.25 -26.35 -6.71
C GLY A 469 28.96 -27.52 -7.39
N THR A 470 30.29 -27.45 -7.54
CA THR A 470 31.13 -28.58 -7.97
C THR A 470 31.95 -29.15 -6.82
N TYR A 471 32.12 -30.47 -6.83
CA TYR A 471 32.87 -31.21 -5.82
C TYR A 471 33.94 -32.05 -6.50
N LEU A 472 35.20 -31.83 -6.12
CA LEU A 472 36.32 -32.63 -6.60
C LEU A 472 36.48 -33.86 -5.70
N VAL A 473 36.31 -35.04 -6.29
CA VAL A 473 36.48 -36.31 -5.60
C VAL A 473 37.78 -36.94 -6.03
N THR A 474 38.59 -37.33 -5.06
CA THR A 474 39.88 -37.99 -5.27
C THR A 474 39.95 -39.29 -4.48
N TYR A 475 40.51 -40.34 -5.06
CA TYR A 475 40.71 -41.60 -4.38
C TYR A 475 42.00 -42.28 -4.87
N CYS A 476 42.52 -43.19 -4.05
CA CYS A 476 43.71 -43.97 -4.38
C CYS A 476 43.47 -45.44 -3.98
N CYS A 477 43.22 -46.30 -4.98
CA CYS A 477 43.01 -47.73 -4.75
C CYS A 477 44.33 -48.47 -4.92
N THR A 478 44.67 -49.37 -3.99
CA THR A 478 45.87 -50.23 -4.11
C THR A 478 45.57 -51.61 -4.67
N ALA A 479 44.31 -52.06 -4.66
CA ALA A 479 43.89 -53.33 -5.23
C ALA A 479 43.52 -53.15 -6.71
N ALA A 480 44.06 -53.98 -7.60
CA ALA A 480 43.65 -54.00 -8.99
C ALA A 480 42.40 -54.89 -9.18
N GLY A 481 41.54 -54.52 -10.13
CA GLY A 481 40.32 -55.23 -10.48
C GLY A 481 39.11 -54.31 -10.67
N MET A 482 37.94 -54.91 -10.83
CA MET A 482 36.67 -54.17 -10.93
C MET A 482 36.24 -53.70 -9.54
N HIS A 483 35.95 -52.41 -9.43
CA HIS A 483 35.44 -51.76 -8.22
C HIS A 483 34.10 -51.11 -8.51
N ASP A 484 33.19 -51.14 -7.53
CA ASP A 484 31.92 -50.42 -7.59
C ASP A 484 32.05 -49.11 -6.80
N LEU A 485 32.01 -47.97 -7.50
CA LEU A 485 32.09 -46.64 -6.91
C LEU A 485 30.70 -46.15 -6.53
N HIS A 486 30.45 -46.08 -5.23
CA HIS A 486 29.23 -45.57 -4.63
C HIS A 486 29.39 -44.09 -4.31
N ILE A 487 28.42 -43.28 -4.72
CA ILE A 487 28.36 -41.84 -4.43
C ILE A 487 26.96 -41.55 -3.89
N THR A 488 26.90 -40.96 -2.70
CA THR A 488 25.65 -40.60 -2.03
C THR A 488 25.63 -39.14 -1.58
N ILE A 489 24.43 -38.58 -1.43
CA ILE A 489 24.14 -37.29 -0.80
C ILE A 489 23.44 -37.58 0.53
N GLY A 490 23.85 -36.87 1.59
CA GLY A 490 23.24 -37.03 2.93
C GLY A 490 23.52 -38.39 3.59
N GLY A 491 24.43 -39.18 3.02
CA GLY A 491 24.81 -40.51 3.51
C GLY A 491 24.02 -41.67 2.91
N GLU A 492 22.76 -41.46 2.52
CA GLU A 492 21.86 -42.56 2.12
C GLU A 492 21.44 -42.52 0.64
N GLU A 493 21.16 -41.34 0.08
CA GLU A 493 20.57 -41.22 -1.26
C GLU A 493 21.63 -41.28 -2.36
N ARG A 494 21.40 -42.10 -3.39
CA ARG A 494 22.37 -42.31 -4.47
C ARG A 494 22.22 -41.25 -5.55
N VAL A 495 23.36 -40.74 -6.01
CA VAL A 495 23.38 -39.89 -7.22
C VAL A 495 23.03 -40.71 -8.45
N ALA A 496 22.63 -40.03 -9.52
CA ALA A 496 22.35 -40.64 -10.82
C ALA A 496 23.43 -41.65 -11.21
N GLU A 497 23.03 -42.83 -11.72
CA GLU A 497 23.93 -43.88 -12.23
C GLU A 497 24.88 -44.53 -11.21
N SER A 498 24.84 -44.17 -9.92
CA SER A 498 25.61 -44.86 -8.89
C SER A 498 24.98 -46.22 -8.53
N PRO A 499 25.77 -47.32 -8.42
CA PRO A 499 27.23 -47.38 -8.46
C PRO A 499 27.86 -47.39 -9.85
N TYR A 500 29.03 -46.77 -9.97
CA TYR A 500 29.82 -46.72 -11.20
C TYR A 500 30.88 -47.83 -11.25
N PRO A 501 30.96 -48.62 -12.33
CA PRO A 501 31.99 -49.65 -12.48
C PRO A 501 33.34 -49.02 -12.86
N VAL A 502 34.32 -49.09 -11.95
CA VAL A 502 35.68 -48.58 -12.15
C VAL A 502 36.66 -49.74 -12.32
N LYS A 503 37.41 -49.75 -13.43
CA LYS A 503 38.49 -50.72 -13.65
C LYS A 503 39.81 -50.16 -13.11
N VAL A 504 40.27 -50.66 -11.97
CA VAL A 504 41.61 -50.35 -11.44
C VAL A 504 42.62 -51.30 -12.06
N LEU A 505 43.55 -50.76 -12.84
CA LEU A 505 44.61 -51.54 -13.47
C LEU A 505 45.85 -51.61 -12.56
N PRO A 506 46.59 -52.72 -12.57
CA PRO A 506 47.87 -52.81 -11.89
C PRO A 506 48.88 -51.84 -12.52
N VAL A 507 49.87 -51.41 -11.74
CA VAL A 507 51.01 -50.61 -12.26
C VAL A 507 52.13 -51.52 -12.76
N GLN A 508 53.25 -50.93 -13.18
CA GLN A 508 54.39 -51.68 -13.70
C GLN A 508 54.87 -52.74 -12.68
N PRO A 509 55.09 -53.99 -13.11
CA PRO A 509 55.56 -55.05 -12.23
C PRO A 509 56.95 -54.73 -11.65
N ILE A 510 57.18 -55.13 -10.40
CA ILE A 510 58.47 -54.95 -9.73
C ILE A 510 59.09 -56.33 -9.45
N PRO A 511 60.35 -56.59 -9.84
CA PRO A 511 60.96 -57.92 -9.72
C PRO A 511 60.81 -58.54 -8.32
N GLY A 512 61.05 -57.77 -7.26
CA GLY A 512 60.97 -58.24 -5.88
C GLY A 512 59.57 -58.65 -5.38
N LYS A 513 58.51 -58.37 -6.14
CA LYS A 513 57.12 -58.79 -5.84
C LYS A 513 56.62 -59.89 -6.78
N CYS A 514 57.27 -60.10 -7.92
CA CYS A 514 56.92 -61.16 -8.86
C CYS A 514 57.01 -62.54 -8.20
N THR A 515 56.11 -63.43 -8.57
CA THR A 515 56.01 -64.78 -8.00
C THR A 515 56.35 -65.83 -9.04
N VAL A 516 57.20 -66.78 -8.65
CA VAL A 516 57.52 -67.96 -9.48
C VAL A 516 56.74 -69.14 -8.93
N ILE A 517 55.91 -69.77 -9.77
CA ILE A 517 55.02 -70.87 -9.41
C ILE A 517 55.22 -72.05 -10.36
N GLY A 518 54.92 -73.27 -9.91
CA GLY A 518 55.01 -74.48 -10.74
C GLY A 518 56.10 -75.46 -10.29
N PRO A 519 55.97 -76.74 -10.68
CA PRO A 519 56.82 -77.83 -10.19
C PRO A 519 58.28 -77.68 -10.62
N GLY A 520 58.52 -77.16 -11.83
CA GLY A 520 59.86 -76.94 -12.39
C GLY A 520 60.70 -75.92 -11.62
N ARG A 521 60.13 -75.18 -10.66
CA ARG A 521 60.87 -74.30 -9.75
C ARG A 521 61.61 -75.06 -8.65
N ILE A 522 61.15 -76.26 -8.28
CA ILE A 522 61.65 -77.01 -7.11
C ILE A 522 62.23 -78.37 -7.53
N HIS A 523 61.61 -79.04 -8.50
CA HIS A 523 61.95 -80.42 -8.85
C HIS A 523 61.72 -80.73 -10.33
N SER A 524 62.57 -81.59 -10.90
CA SER A 524 62.45 -82.14 -12.25
C SER A 524 63.13 -83.52 -12.35
N THR A 525 62.88 -84.26 -13.42
CA THR A 525 63.53 -85.53 -13.76
C THR A 525 64.44 -85.34 -14.97
N THR A 526 65.60 -86.00 -14.99
CA THR A 526 66.50 -86.02 -16.16
C THR A 526 65.75 -86.45 -17.42
N GLY A 527 65.87 -85.69 -18.51
CA GLY A 527 65.22 -85.98 -19.79
C GLY A 527 63.74 -85.59 -19.90
N GLU A 528 63.07 -85.22 -18.81
CA GLU A 528 61.66 -84.77 -18.83
C GLU A 528 61.56 -83.25 -18.97
N LEU A 529 60.50 -82.79 -19.64
CA LEU A 529 60.19 -81.36 -19.76
C LEU A 529 59.65 -80.84 -18.42
N ALA A 530 60.39 -79.94 -17.77
CA ALA A 530 59.91 -79.24 -16.59
C ALA A 530 59.37 -77.86 -16.96
N GLU A 531 58.24 -77.50 -16.37
CA GLU A 531 57.58 -76.20 -16.56
C GLU A 531 57.40 -75.47 -15.23
N PHE A 532 57.57 -74.15 -15.27
CA PHE A 532 57.14 -73.23 -14.24
C PHE A 532 56.69 -71.90 -14.87
N PHE A 533 55.91 -71.12 -14.13
CA PHE A 533 55.39 -69.83 -14.56
C PHE A 533 55.93 -68.70 -13.69
N ILE A 534 56.17 -67.56 -14.33
CA ILE A 534 56.50 -66.31 -13.65
C ILE A 534 55.33 -65.36 -13.80
N GLU A 535 54.77 -64.94 -12.66
CA GLU A 535 53.70 -63.95 -12.61
C GLU A 535 54.28 -62.59 -12.24
N GLY A 536 54.10 -61.62 -13.14
CA GLY A 536 54.40 -60.22 -12.86
C GLY A 536 53.47 -59.69 -11.78
N ARG A 537 54.03 -59.08 -10.74
CA ARG A 537 53.25 -58.39 -9.71
C ARG A 537 53.75 -56.97 -9.48
N ASP A 538 52.82 -56.05 -9.28
CA ASP A 538 53.13 -54.67 -8.95
C ASP A 538 53.60 -54.51 -7.49
N GLN A 539 53.90 -53.27 -7.09
CA GLN A 539 54.35 -52.97 -5.72
C GLN A 539 53.35 -53.36 -4.62
N PHE A 540 52.06 -53.43 -4.97
CA PHE A 540 50.95 -53.76 -4.07
C PHE A 540 50.59 -55.26 -4.12
N GLY A 541 51.28 -56.05 -4.95
CA GLY A 541 51.06 -57.48 -5.07
C GLY A 541 49.94 -57.86 -6.04
N ASN A 542 49.40 -56.90 -6.80
CA ASN A 542 48.40 -57.16 -7.83
C ASN A 542 49.04 -57.90 -9.00
N ARG A 543 48.28 -58.81 -9.63
CA ARG A 543 48.74 -59.54 -10.81
C ARG A 543 48.66 -58.63 -12.04
N CYS A 544 49.75 -58.57 -12.81
CA CYS A 544 49.84 -57.81 -14.05
C CYS A 544 49.43 -58.69 -15.24
N ASP A 545 48.16 -58.66 -15.63
CA ASP A 545 47.59 -59.58 -16.64
C ASP A 545 47.67 -59.09 -18.10
N SER A 546 48.10 -57.86 -18.36
CA SER A 546 48.06 -57.27 -19.71
C SER A 546 49.37 -57.41 -20.47
N HIS A 547 49.33 -58.11 -21.61
CA HIS A 547 50.46 -58.35 -22.52
C HIS A 547 50.98 -57.08 -23.24
N LEU A 548 50.23 -55.96 -23.21
CA LEU A 548 50.42 -54.83 -24.14
C LEU A 548 51.02 -53.56 -23.54
N GLU A 549 51.05 -53.36 -22.21
CA GLU A 549 51.46 -52.05 -21.64
C GLU A 549 52.49 -52.12 -20.50
N THR A 550 52.77 -53.31 -19.93
CA THR A 550 53.61 -53.45 -18.73
C THR A 550 54.53 -54.68 -18.78
N GLN A 551 55.24 -54.90 -19.88
CA GLN A 551 56.14 -56.06 -19.97
C GLN A 551 57.35 -55.91 -19.04
N LEU A 552 57.64 -56.97 -18.29
CA LEU A 552 58.84 -57.10 -17.48
C LEU A 552 59.87 -57.93 -18.27
N PRO A 553 61.04 -57.39 -18.66
CA PRO A 553 62.05 -58.22 -19.32
C PRO A 553 62.60 -59.23 -18.31
N VAL A 554 62.35 -60.51 -18.53
CA VAL A 554 62.79 -61.59 -17.64
C VAL A 554 63.97 -62.33 -18.28
N MET A 555 65.03 -62.54 -17.50
CA MET A 555 66.13 -63.44 -17.84
C MET A 555 66.17 -64.60 -16.85
N VAL A 556 66.22 -65.81 -17.38
CA VAL A 556 66.22 -67.04 -16.61
C VAL A 556 67.48 -67.84 -16.93
N GLU A 557 68.28 -68.14 -15.91
CA GLU A 557 69.47 -68.97 -16.02
C GLU A 557 69.36 -70.17 -15.08
N LEU A 558 69.55 -71.38 -15.61
CA LEU A 558 69.59 -72.61 -14.82
C LEU A 558 70.99 -73.21 -14.92
N SER A 559 71.74 -73.22 -13.82
CA SER A 559 73.15 -73.62 -13.83
C SER A 559 73.53 -74.62 -12.72
N CYS A 560 74.40 -75.57 -13.07
CA CYS A 560 75.11 -76.44 -12.13
C CYS A 560 76.59 -76.46 -12.55
N LYS A 561 77.39 -75.51 -12.04
CA LYS A 561 78.76 -75.26 -12.54
C LYS A 561 79.56 -76.57 -12.68
N PRO A 562 80.18 -76.83 -13.86
CA PRO A 562 80.39 -75.93 -15.00
C PRO A 562 79.29 -75.92 -16.08
N PHE A 563 78.15 -76.59 -15.88
CA PHE A 563 77.10 -76.77 -16.89
C PHE A 563 75.97 -75.74 -16.75
N THR A 564 75.41 -75.32 -17.88
CA THR A 564 74.20 -74.50 -17.96
C THR A 564 73.15 -75.24 -18.77
N CYS A 565 71.91 -75.21 -18.30
CA CYS A 565 70.76 -75.77 -19.00
C CYS A 565 70.01 -74.61 -19.67
N ALA A 566 69.72 -74.75 -20.96
CA ALA A 566 68.96 -73.75 -21.69
C ALA A 566 67.50 -73.75 -21.21
N VAL A 567 67.00 -72.58 -20.81
CA VAL A 567 65.61 -72.37 -20.44
C VAL A 567 64.94 -71.58 -21.56
N SER A 568 63.82 -72.09 -22.07
CA SER A 568 62.98 -71.33 -23.00
C SER A 568 61.94 -70.54 -22.20
N VAL A 569 61.75 -69.26 -22.55
CA VAL A 569 60.82 -68.35 -21.89
C VAL A 569 59.84 -67.84 -22.95
N THR A 570 58.56 -68.16 -22.80
CA THR A 570 57.48 -67.75 -23.71
C THR A 570 56.42 -66.97 -22.94
N PRO A 571 56.07 -65.73 -23.36
CA PRO A 571 54.95 -65.02 -22.76
C PRO A 571 53.64 -65.71 -23.17
N THR A 572 52.69 -65.79 -22.24
CA THR A 572 51.37 -66.40 -22.43
C THR A 572 50.29 -65.33 -22.57
N ASP A 573 49.16 -65.68 -23.20
CA ASP A 573 48.03 -64.77 -23.44
C ASP A 573 47.39 -64.23 -22.15
N ASP A 574 47.63 -64.90 -21.01
CA ASP A 574 47.15 -64.50 -19.67
C ASP A 574 48.17 -63.67 -18.87
N GLY A 575 49.19 -63.13 -19.54
CA GLY A 575 50.16 -62.19 -18.96
C GLY A 575 51.28 -62.83 -18.13
N ARG A 576 51.38 -64.16 -18.12
CA ARG A 576 52.46 -64.90 -17.44
C ARG A 576 53.62 -65.19 -18.39
N TYR A 577 54.76 -65.59 -17.84
CA TYR A 577 55.86 -66.17 -18.63
C TYR A 577 55.93 -67.67 -18.34
N SER A 578 55.63 -68.51 -19.33
CA SER A 578 55.89 -69.95 -19.26
C SER A 578 57.38 -70.17 -19.50
N CYS A 579 58.02 -70.85 -18.54
CA CYS A 579 59.43 -71.17 -18.57
C CYS A 579 59.57 -72.68 -18.61
N THR A 580 60.19 -73.21 -19.65
CA THR A 580 60.41 -74.66 -19.79
C THR A 580 61.88 -75.00 -20.01
N TYR A 581 62.32 -76.10 -19.41
CA TYR A 581 63.67 -76.62 -19.58
C TYR A 581 63.67 -78.15 -19.51
N THR A 582 64.66 -78.77 -20.15
CA THR A 582 64.88 -80.22 -20.13
C THR A 582 66.30 -80.50 -19.63
N PRO A 583 66.47 -80.97 -18.39
CA PRO A 583 67.80 -81.22 -17.85
C PRO A 583 68.40 -82.51 -18.40
N ASP A 584 69.70 -82.49 -18.71
CA ASP A 584 70.43 -83.64 -19.25
C ASP A 584 71.09 -84.51 -18.18
N ARG A 585 71.18 -84.01 -16.93
CA ARG A 585 71.89 -84.68 -15.83
C ARG A 585 71.17 -84.51 -14.50
N PRO A 586 71.25 -85.52 -13.61
CA PRO A 586 70.77 -85.40 -12.23
C PRO A 586 71.69 -84.47 -11.41
N GLY A 587 71.12 -83.76 -10.43
CA GLY A 587 71.88 -82.89 -9.55
C GLY A 587 71.08 -81.73 -8.96
N PHE A 588 71.75 -80.89 -8.17
CA PHE A 588 71.17 -79.64 -7.68
C PHE A 588 71.56 -78.49 -8.61
N TYR A 589 70.57 -77.87 -9.21
CA TYR A 589 70.74 -76.72 -10.09
C TYR A 589 70.33 -75.45 -9.36
N ARG A 590 71.03 -74.36 -9.66
CA ARG A 590 70.69 -73.01 -9.21
C ARG A 590 69.88 -72.34 -10.32
N LEU A 591 68.61 -72.06 -10.02
CA LEU A 591 67.70 -71.35 -10.92
C LEU A 591 67.69 -69.87 -10.55
N GLU A 592 68.29 -69.05 -11.41
CA GLU A 592 68.33 -67.60 -11.27
C GLU A 592 67.29 -66.98 -12.20
N VAL A 593 66.24 -66.43 -11.61
CA VAL A 593 65.28 -65.60 -12.32
C VAL A 593 65.58 -64.15 -11.97
N THR A 594 65.94 -63.36 -12.98
CA THR A 594 66.28 -61.94 -12.84
C THR A 594 65.49 -61.10 -13.83
N SER A 595 65.29 -59.83 -13.50
CA SER A 595 64.72 -58.83 -14.39
C SER A 595 65.41 -57.50 -14.16
N GLN A 596 65.89 -56.86 -15.23
CA GLN A 596 66.68 -55.62 -15.19
C GLN A 596 67.86 -55.69 -14.19
N GLY A 597 68.50 -56.87 -14.08
CA GLY A 597 69.61 -57.11 -13.15
C GLY A 597 69.22 -57.33 -11.68
N LYS A 598 67.93 -57.35 -11.32
CA LYS A 598 67.45 -57.65 -9.96
C LYS A 598 66.81 -59.04 -9.89
N HIS A 599 67.05 -59.77 -8.81
CA HIS A 599 66.40 -61.06 -8.55
C HIS A 599 64.90 -60.87 -8.27
N VAL A 600 64.08 -61.79 -8.77
CA VAL A 600 62.67 -61.87 -8.39
C VAL A 600 62.52 -62.42 -6.96
N SER A 601 61.33 -62.27 -6.37
CA SER A 601 61.08 -62.78 -5.02
C SER A 601 61.40 -64.27 -4.89
N GLY A 602 62.32 -64.61 -3.98
CA GLY A 602 62.78 -65.99 -3.73
C GLY A 602 63.89 -66.52 -4.64
N SER A 603 64.29 -65.77 -5.68
CA SER A 603 65.45 -66.11 -6.53
C SER A 603 66.76 -65.74 -5.80
N PRO A 604 67.82 -66.58 -5.87
CA PRO A 604 67.92 -67.83 -6.63
C PRO A 604 67.21 -69.01 -5.96
N PHE A 605 66.60 -69.89 -6.76
CA PHE A 605 65.95 -71.12 -6.30
C PHE A 605 66.90 -72.32 -6.42
N SER A 606 66.75 -73.31 -5.54
CA SER A 606 67.42 -74.61 -5.64
C SER A 606 66.49 -75.64 -6.26
N VAL A 607 66.84 -76.12 -7.46
CA VAL A 607 66.08 -77.12 -8.20
C VAL A 607 66.77 -78.48 -8.05
N LYS A 608 66.05 -79.49 -7.57
CA LYS A 608 66.55 -80.87 -7.47
C LYS A 608 66.15 -81.68 -8.69
N ILE A 609 67.13 -82.20 -9.43
CA ILE A 609 66.92 -83.03 -10.61
C ILE A 609 67.26 -84.49 -10.29
N SER A 610 66.28 -85.39 -10.40
CA SER A 610 66.44 -86.83 -10.15
C SER A 610 66.70 -87.63 -11.41
N GLU A 611 67.36 -88.79 -11.28
CA GLU A 611 67.54 -89.73 -12.38
C GLU A 611 66.19 -90.28 -12.88
N SER A 612 66.05 -90.37 -14.20
CA SER A 612 64.92 -91.02 -14.85
C SER A 612 65.00 -92.53 -14.60
N ASN A 613 64.08 -93.07 -13.78
CA ASN A 613 63.92 -94.51 -13.64
C ASN A 613 63.23 -95.06 -14.89
N ASP A 614 64.02 -95.46 -15.89
CA ASP A 614 63.51 -96.28 -16.99
C ASP A 614 63.24 -97.69 -16.45
N THR A 615 62.00 -97.96 -16.02
CA THR A 615 61.38 -99.28 -16.06
C THR A 615 59.86 -99.21 -15.88
N ALA A 616 59.17 -99.87 -16.82
CA ALA A 616 57.76 -100.29 -16.81
C ALA A 616 56.70 -99.35 -17.44
N ALA A 617 56.47 -99.63 -18.71
CA ALA A 617 55.26 -99.40 -19.51
C ALA A 617 53.91 -99.51 -18.78
N GLY A 618 52.95 -98.67 -19.18
CA GLY A 618 51.55 -99.09 -19.28
C GLY A 618 50.46 -98.05 -19.04
N LYS A 619 49.84 -97.62 -20.16
CA LYS A 619 48.44 -97.18 -20.33
C LYS A 619 48.09 -95.73 -20.01
N GLY A 620 47.91 -94.97 -21.09
CA GLY A 620 47.21 -93.70 -21.10
C GLY A 620 45.70 -93.82 -20.88
N LYS A 621 45.12 -92.73 -20.38
CA LYS A 621 43.72 -92.36 -20.56
C LYS A 621 43.66 -90.85 -20.81
N GLU A 622 43.31 -90.50 -22.05
CA GLU A 622 42.83 -89.18 -22.41
C GLU A 622 41.51 -88.88 -21.68
N HIS A 623 41.35 -87.67 -21.15
CA HIS A 623 40.05 -87.08 -20.88
C HIS A 623 39.88 -85.87 -21.81
N LYS A 624 39.08 -86.07 -22.87
CA LYS A 624 38.46 -85.00 -23.66
C LYS A 624 37.33 -84.35 -22.86
N LEU A 625 37.24 -83.03 -22.91
CA LEU A 625 35.99 -82.27 -22.79
C LEU A 625 36.08 -81.10 -23.78
N GLN A 626 35.80 -81.36 -25.05
CA GLN A 626 34.56 -80.95 -25.74
C GLN A 626 34.22 -79.47 -25.57
N GLN A 627 34.75 -78.66 -26.50
CA GLN A 627 34.05 -77.49 -27.03
C GLN A 627 32.94 -77.94 -27.97
N SER A 628 31.76 -77.32 -27.87
CA SER A 628 30.78 -77.32 -28.95
C SER A 628 30.25 -75.91 -29.14
N ASN A 629 30.65 -75.29 -30.26
CA ASN A 629 29.89 -74.24 -30.92
C ASN A 629 28.88 -74.90 -31.86
N ALA A 630 27.62 -74.45 -31.83
CA ALA A 630 26.71 -74.56 -32.96
C ALA A 630 25.78 -73.34 -32.94
N VAL A 631 25.89 -72.57 -34.01
CA VAL A 631 25.15 -71.36 -34.37
C VAL A 631 24.09 -71.77 -35.38
N GLU A 632 22.85 -71.27 -35.19
CA GLU A 632 21.74 -71.03 -36.16
C GLU A 632 21.26 -72.24 -37.01
N ASP A 633 19.99 -72.44 -37.33
CA ASP A 633 18.96 -71.50 -37.78
C ASP A 633 17.58 -72.23 -37.82
N VAL A 634 16.51 -71.44 -37.98
CA VAL A 634 15.14 -71.72 -38.49
C VAL A 634 14.03 -71.18 -37.58
N CYS A 635 13.85 -69.86 -37.69
CA CYS A 635 12.61 -69.15 -38.06
C CYS A 635 11.21 -69.73 -37.71
N ARG A 636 10.55 -69.10 -36.71
CA ARG A 636 9.25 -68.37 -36.71
C ARG A 636 8.03 -68.92 -37.53
N PRO A 637 6.79 -68.79 -37.00
CA PRO A 637 6.14 -67.50 -36.73
C PRO A 637 5.51 -67.39 -35.32
N LEU A 638 5.75 -66.32 -34.56
CA LEU A 638 4.93 -65.10 -34.54
C LEU A 638 3.47 -65.29 -34.95
N ILE A 639 2.61 -65.35 -33.96
CA ILE A 639 1.29 -64.69 -33.80
C ILE A 639 0.63 -65.53 -32.72
N ASP A 640 0.72 -65.07 -31.46
CA ASP A 640 -0.28 -65.31 -30.39
C ASP A 640 0.21 -64.97 -28.97
N GLN A 641 1.49 -64.65 -28.76
CA GLN A 641 1.96 -64.11 -27.46
C GLN A 641 2.19 -62.58 -27.43
N VAL A 642 2.22 -61.92 -28.59
CA VAL A 642 2.20 -60.43 -28.65
C VAL A 642 0.77 -59.89 -28.47
N LYS A 643 -0.26 -60.63 -28.90
CA LYS A 643 -1.67 -60.25 -28.67
C LYS A 643 -2.15 -60.44 -27.22
N ALA A 644 -1.46 -61.25 -26.42
CA ALA A 644 -1.79 -61.43 -25.00
C ALA A 644 -1.22 -60.31 -24.11
N TRP A 645 -0.27 -59.51 -24.61
CA TRP A 645 0.32 -58.39 -23.87
C TRP A 645 -0.15 -57.02 -24.38
N GLU A 646 -0.70 -56.94 -25.59
CA GLU A 646 -1.42 -55.74 -26.08
C GLU A 646 -2.82 -55.60 -25.44
N GLY A 647 -3.38 -56.67 -24.85
CA GLY A 647 -4.66 -56.63 -24.11
C GLY A 647 -4.55 -56.17 -22.65
N ILE A 648 -3.36 -56.16 -22.06
CA ILE A 648 -3.14 -55.68 -20.68
C ILE A 648 -2.71 -54.21 -20.70
N ALA A 649 -2.02 -53.76 -21.75
CA ALA A 649 -1.65 -52.35 -21.94
C ALA A 649 -2.82 -51.45 -22.41
N ALA A 650 -4.01 -52.00 -22.67
CA ALA A 650 -5.19 -51.25 -23.13
C ALA A 650 -6.29 -51.06 -22.06
N ALA A 651 -6.03 -51.44 -20.80
CA ALA A 651 -6.99 -51.29 -19.69
C ALA A 651 -6.60 -50.23 -18.64
N GLU A 652 -5.50 -49.50 -18.84
CA GLU A 652 -5.08 -48.38 -17.99
C GLU A 652 -5.34 -47.03 -18.69
N TYR A 653 -6.59 -46.62 -18.88
CA TYR A 653 -6.94 -45.21 -19.11
C TYR A 653 -8.45 -44.99 -18.93
N ALA A 654 -8.91 -44.80 -17.67
CA ALA A 654 -10.10 -44.03 -17.31
C ALA A 654 -10.19 -43.80 -15.78
N VAL A 655 -10.35 -42.52 -15.40
CA VAL A 655 -10.81 -41.97 -14.10
C VAL A 655 -9.74 -41.94 -12.98
N ASP A 656 -8.96 -40.86 -12.86
CA ASP A 656 -9.20 -39.60 -12.10
C ASP A 656 -9.08 -39.77 -10.57
N GLY A 657 -8.45 -38.87 -9.79
CA GLY A 657 -7.85 -37.59 -10.13
C GLY A 657 -7.18 -36.91 -8.93
N SER A 658 -6.50 -35.80 -9.23
CA SER A 658 -5.85 -34.82 -8.33
C SER A 658 -4.34 -34.98 -8.12
N MET A 659 -3.61 -34.63 -9.17
CA MET A 659 -2.36 -33.87 -9.09
C MET A 659 -2.29 -33.04 -10.38
N ASP A 660 -1.68 -31.86 -10.29
CA ASP A 660 -1.22 -31.02 -11.40
C ASP A 660 -2.16 -29.90 -11.91
N GLY A 661 -1.71 -28.67 -11.69
CA GLY A 661 -1.37 -27.79 -12.80
C GLY A 661 -0.02 -27.18 -12.42
N TRP A 662 1.02 -27.19 -13.22
CA TRP A 662 1.08 -26.85 -14.63
C TRP A 662 2.26 -27.61 -15.24
N ASP A 663 2.01 -28.42 -16.26
CA ASP A 663 3.00 -28.74 -17.30
C ASP A 663 2.23 -29.07 -18.59
N ASP A 664 2.33 -28.18 -19.57
CA ASP A 664 2.20 -28.57 -20.98
C ASP A 664 3.01 -27.61 -21.84
N ASP A 665 4.00 -28.18 -22.50
CA ASP A 665 5.01 -27.50 -23.30
C ASP A 665 4.51 -27.33 -24.75
N LYS A 666 4.87 -26.20 -25.38
CA LYS A 666 4.72 -25.88 -26.82
C LYS A 666 3.29 -25.70 -27.37
N LYS A 667 2.65 -24.61 -26.94
CA LYS A 667 2.08 -23.55 -27.80
C LYS A 667 2.26 -22.27 -27.00
N GLN A 668 2.64 -21.15 -27.63
CA GLN A 668 2.59 -19.84 -26.97
C GLN A 668 1.15 -19.61 -26.49
N SER A 669 0.87 -19.96 -25.24
CA SER A 669 -0.41 -19.65 -24.62
C SER A 669 -0.30 -18.19 -24.23
N GLN A 670 -0.78 -17.34 -25.13
CA GLN A 670 -1.22 -15.99 -24.78
C GLN A 670 -1.92 -16.04 -23.42
N SER A 671 -1.42 -15.23 -22.50
CA SER A 671 -1.92 -15.13 -21.14
C SER A 671 -3.43 -14.85 -21.16
N SER A 672 -4.14 -15.14 -20.08
CA SER A 672 -5.56 -14.75 -19.95
C SER A 672 -5.77 -13.24 -20.16
N GLU A 673 -4.73 -12.44 -19.97
CA GLU A 673 -4.65 -11.01 -20.24
C GLU A 673 -4.53 -10.72 -21.75
N ASP A 674 -3.70 -11.46 -22.47
CA ASP A 674 -3.57 -11.37 -23.94
C ASP A 674 -4.87 -11.77 -24.66
N LYS A 675 -5.57 -12.81 -24.17
CA LYS A 675 -6.89 -13.22 -24.70
C LYS A 675 -7.98 -12.16 -24.49
N TYR A 676 -7.87 -11.38 -23.40
CA TYR A 676 -8.80 -10.30 -23.07
C TYR A 676 -8.52 -9.04 -23.93
N LEU A 677 -7.24 -8.70 -24.15
CA LEU A 677 -6.81 -7.59 -25.01
C LEU A 677 -7.12 -7.83 -26.49
N GLN A 678 -7.08 -9.10 -26.95
CA GLN A 678 -7.51 -9.46 -28.31
C GLN A 678 -9.04 -9.38 -28.50
N ALA A 679 -9.82 -9.64 -27.46
CA ALA A 679 -11.28 -9.57 -27.49
C ALA A 679 -11.82 -8.13 -27.32
N HIS A 680 -11.03 -7.23 -26.72
CA HIS A 680 -11.39 -5.85 -26.43
C HIS A 680 -10.25 -4.87 -26.83
N PRO A 681 -10.06 -4.62 -28.15
CA PRO A 681 -9.00 -3.73 -28.66
C PRO A 681 -9.16 -2.26 -28.24
N ASP A 682 -10.29 -1.91 -27.61
CA ASP A 682 -10.63 -0.58 -27.11
C ASP A 682 -10.20 -0.38 -25.63
N VAL A 683 -9.68 -1.43 -24.98
CA VAL A 683 -9.17 -1.39 -23.60
C VAL A 683 -7.69 -1.02 -23.66
N PRO A 684 -7.29 0.18 -23.20
CA PRO A 684 -5.88 0.55 -23.17
C PRO A 684 -5.12 -0.39 -22.22
N VAL A 685 -4.01 -0.97 -22.70
CA VAL A 685 -2.98 -1.58 -21.85
C VAL A 685 -2.38 -0.44 -21.04
N VAL A 686 -2.55 -0.45 -19.72
CA VAL A 686 -2.20 0.71 -18.92
C VAL A 686 -0.89 0.55 -18.17
N ASP A 687 0.13 1.21 -18.70
CA ASP A 687 1.49 1.29 -18.14
C ASP A 687 1.62 2.28 -16.95
N ASN A 688 0.52 2.90 -16.50
CA ASN A 688 0.52 3.96 -15.50
C ASN A 688 -0.29 3.55 -14.25
N LEU A 689 0.35 3.51 -13.07
CA LEU A 689 -0.29 3.16 -11.78
C LEU A 689 -1.53 4.00 -11.45
N GLU A 690 -1.57 5.24 -11.95
CA GLU A 690 -2.68 6.17 -11.77
C GLU A 690 -3.97 5.61 -12.36
N ASP A 691 -3.88 4.83 -13.42
CA ASP A 691 -5.02 4.22 -14.09
C ASP A 691 -5.40 2.87 -13.48
N ILE A 692 -4.46 2.11 -12.89
CA ILE A 692 -4.79 0.92 -12.08
C ILE A 692 -5.60 1.32 -10.84
N TRP A 693 -5.21 2.43 -10.19
CA TRP A 693 -5.99 2.99 -9.08
C TRP A 693 -7.34 3.52 -9.54
N LEU A 694 -7.40 4.23 -10.68
CA LEU A 694 -8.66 4.70 -11.25
C LEU A 694 -9.59 3.54 -11.62
N VAL A 695 -9.06 2.46 -12.20
CA VAL A 695 -9.81 1.23 -12.53
C VAL A 695 -10.29 0.52 -11.27
N SER A 696 -9.45 0.39 -10.24
CA SER A 696 -9.83 -0.19 -8.96
C SER A 696 -10.94 0.62 -8.27
N LYS A 697 -10.78 1.95 -8.22
CA LYS A 697 -11.80 2.88 -7.71
C LYS A 697 -13.11 2.78 -8.50
N LEU A 698 -13.04 2.76 -9.83
CA LEU A 698 -14.22 2.61 -10.70
C LEU A 698 -14.89 1.23 -10.52
N GLN A 699 -14.13 0.17 -10.28
CA GLN A 699 -14.66 -1.16 -9.98
C GLN A 699 -15.35 -1.20 -8.61
N GLU A 700 -14.79 -0.56 -7.59
CA GLU A 700 -15.43 -0.42 -6.28
C GLU A 700 -16.71 0.43 -6.36
N GLU A 701 -16.68 1.56 -7.08
CA GLU A 701 -17.87 2.39 -7.32
C GLU A 701 -18.96 1.63 -8.09
N ARG A 702 -18.59 0.80 -9.08
CA ARG A 702 -19.54 -0.08 -9.80
C ARG A 702 -20.13 -1.14 -8.87
N LYS A 703 -19.32 -1.81 -8.04
CA LYS A 703 -19.80 -2.79 -7.05
C LYS A 703 -20.72 -2.13 -6.01
N ALA A 704 -20.39 -0.92 -5.56
CA ALA A 704 -21.23 -0.16 -4.63
C ALA A 704 -22.57 0.24 -5.26
N LYS A 705 -22.56 0.71 -6.52
CA LYS A 705 -23.80 1.01 -7.28
C LYS A 705 -24.65 -0.24 -7.49
N GLN A 706 -24.04 -1.38 -7.81
CA GLN A 706 -24.73 -2.66 -7.99
C GLN A 706 -25.37 -3.13 -6.68
N LYS A 707 -24.63 -3.07 -5.56
CA LYS A 707 -25.17 -3.38 -4.22
C LYS A 707 -26.30 -2.44 -3.81
N HIS A 708 -26.23 -1.16 -4.17
CA HIS A 708 -27.31 -0.21 -3.93
C HIS A 708 -28.56 -0.53 -4.78
N GLN A 709 -28.38 -0.93 -6.04
CA GLN A 709 -29.47 -1.38 -6.92
C GLN A 709 -30.12 -2.67 -6.40
N GLU A 710 -29.34 -3.66 -5.96
CA GLU A 710 -29.83 -4.90 -5.36
C GLU A 710 -30.63 -4.61 -4.08
N ARG A 711 -30.13 -3.73 -3.21
CA ARG A 711 -30.84 -3.31 -1.99
C ARG A 711 -32.14 -2.57 -2.31
N ALA A 712 -32.15 -1.74 -3.36
CA ALA A 712 -33.36 -1.07 -3.84
C ALA A 712 -34.39 -2.07 -4.40
N GLN A 713 -33.94 -3.08 -5.17
CA GLN A 713 -34.80 -4.16 -5.67
C GLN A 713 -35.37 -5.01 -4.53
N GLN A 714 -34.57 -5.35 -3.52
CA GLN A 714 -35.04 -6.05 -2.31
C GLN A 714 -36.09 -5.23 -1.55
N LEU A 715 -35.87 -3.93 -1.38
CA LEU A 715 -36.86 -3.03 -0.77
C LEU A 715 -38.16 -2.95 -1.59
N GLN A 716 -38.07 -3.01 -2.91
CA GLN A 716 -39.23 -3.00 -3.80
C GLN A 716 -40.01 -4.32 -3.72
N GLN A 717 -39.32 -5.46 -3.69
CA GLN A 717 -39.92 -6.78 -3.46
C GLN A 717 -40.60 -6.86 -2.10
N TYR A 718 -39.97 -6.33 -1.05
CA TYR A 718 -40.54 -6.29 0.30
C TYR A 718 -41.80 -5.42 0.35
N LYS A 719 -41.80 -4.26 -0.32
CA LYS A 719 -42.99 -3.39 -0.47
C LYS A 719 -44.13 -4.09 -1.23
N GLN A 720 -43.82 -4.85 -2.28
CA GLN A 720 -44.81 -5.64 -3.01
C GLN A 720 -45.40 -6.77 -2.15
N ALA A 721 -44.56 -7.48 -1.37
CA ALA A 721 -45.01 -8.52 -0.45
C ALA A 721 -45.89 -7.96 0.68
N LEU A 722 -45.56 -6.79 1.23
CA LEU A 722 -46.38 -6.07 2.20
C LEU A 722 -47.70 -5.57 1.60
N GLY A 723 -47.69 -5.14 0.33
CA GLY A 723 -48.90 -4.78 -0.41
C GLY A 723 -49.83 -5.98 -0.61
N LEU A 724 -49.28 -7.14 -0.97
CA LEU A 724 -49.99 -8.42 -1.12
C LEU A 724 -50.55 -8.94 0.22
N ALA A 725 -49.81 -8.75 1.32
CA ALA A 725 -50.30 -9.07 2.67
C ALA A 725 -51.49 -8.18 3.07
N ARG A 726 -51.42 -6.87 2.81
CA ARG A 726 -52.54 -5.94 3.06
C ARG A 726 -53.77 -6.22 2.19
N SER A 727 -53.59 -6.64 0.94
CA SER A 727 -54.72 -7.07 0.08
C SER A 727 -55.36 -8.37 0.56
N ASN A 728 -54.57 -9.30 1.12
CA ASN A 728 -55.09 -10.53 1.70
C ASN A 728 -55.83 -10.27 3.03
N GLU A 729 -55.37 -9.34 3.87
CA GLU A 729 -56.11 -8.92 5.07
C GLU A 729 -57.44 -8.23 4.75
N THR A 730 -57.49 -7.43 3.68
CA THR A 730 -58.76 -6.81 3.22
C THR A 730 -59.73 -7.83 2.61
N LEU A 731 -59.24 -8.90 1.98
CA LEU A 731 -60.05 -10.04 1.49
C LEU A 731 -60.57 -10.95 2.62
N VAL A 732 -59.85 -11.05 3.74
CA VAL A 732 -60.31 -11.79 4.93
C VAL A 732 -61.34 -10.95 5.73
N SER A 733 -61.17 -9.63 5.77
CA SER A 733 -62.13 -8.71 6.39
C SER A 733 -63.47 -8.63 5.63
N SER A 734 -63.47 -8.73 4.31
CA SER A 734 -64.70 -8.72 3.50
C SER A 734 -65.49 -10.03 3.50
N LYS A 735 -64.91 -11.14 3.98
CA LYS A 735 -65.61 -12.42 4.20
C LYS A 735 -66.23 -12.57 5.60
N ASN A 736 -65.95 -11.63 6.52
CA ASN A 736 -66.49 -11.60 7.88
C ASN A 736 -67.52 -10.47 8.10
N LYS A 737 -68.15 -9.96 7.04
CA LYS A 737 -69.30 -9.05 7.10
C LYS A 737 -70.54 -9.65 6.48
#